data_AF-A0A0V0U835-F1
#
_entry.id   AF-A0A0V0U835-F1
#
_cell.length_a   1.000
_cell.length_b   1.000
_cell.length_c   1.000
_cell.angle_alpha   90.00
_cell.angle_beta   90.00
_cell.angle_gamma   90.00
#
_symmetry.space_group_name_H-M   'P 1'
#
loop_
_entity.id
_entity.type
_entity.pdbx_description
1 polymer ?
#
loop_
_entity_poly.entity_id
_entity_poly.type
_entity_poly.pdbx_seq_one_letter_code
_entity_poly.pdbx_strand_id
1 'polypeptide(L)'
;MDMPALEEEAFSAAVKQVAAMLRRPDQLEKLSHYKQRALRKKLISKDVATIQKCSIQIIKELDEIPALKKKLQILHEENRKHIQCSTAIENLKAIYEIQETVDQTYELINTGKLLHAHQNLMELENARDNVMFEVFKTKAESLYDQKILADYFCELFKLADELSKQLWYIIGRTLEAVRGTDPGPQQVAALLVFLLNITFLIVSCSCIIPVFLTGVMFQLPMSMIDGKDMLGHVALGIDAQKLVADHPLLPRKTVTELLNRFIEITKNDLQDWLGRTLVQEKDVYDWYKGASPETDCYNQYYTPLASILFQMIDDQIQLGKEMGSETIPNILFVCVEEMLTFTNQYKEAFQAFYNKHFEDRSRFRYFTQTMVSIANVCLICVESSEKLKTNVRLSVQWESPQTSSTQVASPRPQSMRADLLQNIEQLKDRWNLNSQIAVKCLLSEVVTDITPQLALILSSKWLGTLSAVDTICFTIEDYYQDHCHLKASLLNSLLMELQIRVVQEYMKAFEARRLTFQNYEERKAASDQLCKEAERMKELFSRLIKQEDDSSEEFETVTSVLLAVAEVMSLRDKSLLALEVSSFVQKYPNISVEQLSGLIQMREDVGRSEARQLAQEITAQNKLRPKLQGKIANKNLAHVVVSKDKQQYRNEDDIKRLESKVTRKPNKELILHERKRKIELKCLEMQDLMTEQNYPEEEIQEKVGKYRALLRKKLEEEGDVDDDEEANEKKVKDSHIMAQMMQEKNDRIRRALNIKKDYVSGAAFKFNEKKAEMAEVASLNKNLLQRPAPEVEKKEETDEETSESSSTSSYSSSSSSSSTDA
;
A
#
# COMPACT_ATOMS: atom_id res chain seq x y z
N MET A 1 -13.00 38.58 -49.13
CA MET A 1 -12.81 37.39 -49.99
C MET A 1 -14.17 36.76 -50.17
N ASP A 2 -14.43 36.15 -51.33
CA ASP A 2 -15.70 35.47 -51.58
C ASP A 2 -15.65 34.06 -51.00
N MET A 3 -16.14 33.90 -49.75
CA MET A 3 -16.01 32.67 -48.98
C MET A 3 -16.62 31.44 -49.68
N PRO A 4 -17.83 31.50 -50.30
CA PRO A 4 -18.40 30.35 -50.99
C PRO A 4 -17.53 29.82 -52.13
N ALA A 5 -16.92 30.70 -52.92
CA ALA A 5 -16.04 30.32 -54.02
C ALA A 5 -14.76 29.62 -53.53
N LEU A 6 -14.19 30.08 -52.40
CA LEU A 6 -13.04 29.44 -51.76
C LEU A 6 -13.40 28.10 -51.13
N GLU A 7 -14.60 27.95 -50.57
CA GLU A 7 -15.09 26.66 -50.05
C GLU A 7 -15.33 25.65 -51.19
N GLU A 8 -15.90 26.07 -52.32
CA GLU A 8 -16.08 25.22 -53.50
C GLU A 8 -14.75 24.81 -54.15
N GLU A 9 -13.79 25.73 -54.27
CA GLU A 9 -12.44 25.43 -54.76
C GLU A 9 -11.71 24.46 -53.82
N ALA A 10 -11.75 24.70 -52.50
CA ALA A 10 -11.16 23.81 -51.50
C ALA A 10 -11.81 22.42 -51.50
N PHE A 11 -13.13 22.33 -51.67
CA PHE A 11 -13.84 21.06 -51.80
C PHE A 11 -13.45 20.32 -53.09
N SER A 12 -13.38 21.02 -54.23
CA SER A 12 -12.91 20.49 -55.52
C SER A 12 -11.49 19.94 -55.42
N ALA A 13 -10.58 20.66 -54.74
CA ALA A 13 -9.22 20.24 -54.48
C ALA A 13 -9.16 19.00 -53.56
N ALA A 14 -9.93 18.98 -52.46
CA ALA A 14 -9.99 17.86 -51.54
C ALA A 14 -10.53 16.58 -52.19
N VAL A 15 -11.59 16.67 -53.01
CA VAL A 15 -12.13 15.53 -53.77
C VAL A 15 -11.10 14.97 -54.74
N LYS A 16 -10.38 15.83 -55.49
CA LYS A 16 -9.27 15.40 -56.37
C LYS A 16 -8.15 14.72 -55.58
N GLN A 17 -7.82 15.23 -54.38
CA GLN A 17 -6.78 14.68 -53.53
C GLN A 17 -7.16 13.29 -52.99
N VAL A 18 -8.41 13.10 -52.52
CA VAL A 18 -8.92 11.81 -52.04
C VAL A 18 -9.00 10.79 -53.19
N ALA A 19 -9.48 11.20 -54.37
CA ALA A 19 -9.51 10.33 -55.55
C ALA A 19 -8.11 9.89 -56.01
N ALA A 20 -7.08 10.73 -55.81
CA ALA A 20 -5.69 10.36 -56.10
C ALA A 20 -5.12 9.35 -55.07
N MET A 21 -5.55 9.41 -53.81
CA MET A 21 -5.11 8.48 -52.74
C MET A 21 -5.74 7.09 -52.78
N LEU A 22 -6.76 6.85 -53.60
CA LEU A 22 -7.53 5.59 -53.68
C LEU A 22 -7.46 4.95 -55.07
N ARG A 23 -6.36 5.17 -55.80
CA ARG A 23 -6.18 4.75 -57.20
C ARG A 23 -5.88 3.26 -57.40
N ARG A 24 -5.65 2.48 -56.34
CA ARG A 24 -5.35 1.04 -56.41
C ARG A 24 -5.96 0.27 -55.22
N PRO A 25 -6.28 -1.04 -55.36
CA PRO A 25 -6.92 -1.82 -54.29
C PRO A 25 -6.12 -1.87 -52.98
N ASP A 26 -4.78 -1.93 -53.05
CA ASP A 26 -3.85 -1.94 -51.90
C ASP A 26 -3.91 -0.68 -51.04
N GLN A 27 -4.57 0.38 -51.50
CA GLN A 27 -4.63 1.67 -50.81
C GLN A 27 -5.92 1.83 -50.00
N LEU A 28 -6.91 0.95 -50.18
CA LEU A 28 -8.15 0.93 -49.40
C LEU A 28 -7.92 0.55 -47.92
N GLU A 29 -6.92 -0.28 -47.61
CA GLU A 29 -6.56 -0.63 -46.23
C GLU A 29 -6.22 0.62 -45.38
N LYS A 30 -5.64 1.65 -46.02
CA LYS A 30 -5.24 2.91 -45.39
C LYS A 30 -6.40 3.88 -45.14
N LEU A 31 -7.58 3.61 -45.69
CA LEU A 31 -8.81 4.40 -45.49
C LEU A 31 -9.18 4.49 -44.00
N SER A 32 -8.91 3.43 -43.24
CA SER A 32 -9.08 3.33 -41.78
C SER A 32 -8.32 4.45 -41.05
N HIS A 33 -7.00 4.56 -41.27
CA HIS A 33 -6.13 5.56 -40.70
C HIS A 33 -6.50 6.99 -41.13
N TYR A 34 -6.91 7.19 -42.40
CA TYR A 34 -7.38 8.51 -42.85
C TYR A 34 -8.69 8.92 -42.16
N LYS A 35 -9.66 7.99 -41.99
CA LYS A 35 -10.90 8.22 -41.23
C LYS A 35 -10.60 8.57 -39.77
N GLN A 36 -9.70 7.84 -39.12
CA GLN A 36 -9.28 8.10 -37.73
C GLN A 36 -8.59 9.48 -37.60
N ARG A 37 -7.73 9.87 -38.56
CA ARG A 37 -7.07 11.19 -38.59
C ARG A 37 -8.05 12.34 -38.82
N ALA A 38 -9.10 12.13 -39.62
CA ALA A 38 -10.18 13.10 -39.81
C ALA A 38 -11.03 13.27 -38.54
N LEU A 39 -11.36 12.17 -37.84
CA LEU A 39 -12.07 12.20 -36.56
C LEU A 39 -11.26 12.94 -35.48
N ARG A 40 -9.97 12.65 -35.33
CA ARG A 40 -9.07 13.37 -34.40
C ARG A 40 -9.03 14.89 -34.69
N LYS A 41 -8.97 15.31 -35.96
CA LYS A 41 -9.09 16.75 -36.31
C LYS A 41 -10.44 17.36 -35.93
N LYS A 42 -11.54 16.60 -36.03
CA LYS A 42 -12.89 17.07 -35.68
C LYS A 42 -13.11 17.21 -34.17
N LEU A 43 -12.43 16.38 -33.37
CA LEU A 43 -12.35 16.53 -31.90
C LEU A 43 -11.61 17.83 -31.53
N ILE A 44 -10.36 17.98 -31.97
CA ILE A 44 -9.52 19.17 -31.69
C ILE A 44 -10.24 20.50 -32.02
N SER A 45 -11.04 20.53 -33.10
CA SER A 45 -11.83 21.71 -33.47
C SER A 45 -12.93 22.07 -32.45
N LYS A 46 -13.57 21.08 -31.80
CA LYS A 46 -14.51 21.31 -30.69
C LYS A 46 -13.79 21.77 -29.43
N ASP A 47 -12.62 21.21 -29.15
CA ASP A 47 -11.85 21.51 -27.95
C ASP A 47 -11.39 22.98 -27.97
N VAL A 48 -10.87 23.43 -29.12
CA VAL A 48 -10.50 24.85 -29.37
C VAL A 48 -11.70 25.77 -29.21
N ALA A 49 -12.88 25.44 -29.76
CA ALA A 49 -14.10 26.24 -29.59
C ALA A 49 -14.56 26.30 -28.11
N THR A 50 -14.33 25.24 -27.34
CA THR A 50 -14.66 25.17 -25.91
C THR A 50 -13.69 26.03 -25.09
N ILE A 51 -12.38 25.93 -25.35
CA ILE A 51 -11.35 26.79 -24.75
C ILE A 51 -11.63 28.27 -25.02
N GLN A 52 -12.01 28.62 -26.25
CA GLN A 52 -12.36 29.99 -26.63
C GLN A 52 -13.58 30.51 -25.84
N LYS A 53 -14.59 29.67 -25.62
CA LYS A 53 -15.75 30.03 -24.79
C LYS A 53 -15.36 30.26 -23.32
N CYS A 54 -14.52 29.40 -22.74
CA CYS A 54 -14.03 29.57 -21.37
C CYS A 54 -13.17 30.83 -21.22
N SER A 55 -12.31 31.14 -22.20
CA SER A 55 -11.50 32.37 -22.20
C SER A 55 -12.36 33.64 -22.18
N ILE A 56 -13.44 33.68 -22.96
CA ILE A 56 -14.38 34.81 -22.97
C ILE A 56 -15.10 34.96 -21.62
N GLN A 57 -15.48 33.85 -20.98
CA GLN A 57 -16.11 33.87 -19.66
C GLN A 57 -15.17 34.43 -18.59
N ILE A 58 -13.90 33.98 -18.55
CA ILE A 58 -12.88 34.46 -17.62
C ILE A 58 -12.65 35.96 -17.78
N ILE A 59 -12.52 36.46 -19.02
CA ILE A 59 -12.34 37.91 -19.28
C ILE A 59 -13.51 38.71 -18.70
N LYS A 60 -14.74 38.24 -18.88
CA LYS A 60 -15.95 38.90 -18.38
C LYS A 60 -16.03 38.94 -16.85
N GLU A 61 -15.54 37.92 -16.16
CA GLU A 61 -15.50 37.87 -14.68
C GLU A 61 -14.38 38.77 -14.12
N LEU A 62 -13.27 38.93 -14.83
CA LEU A 62 -12.17 39.83 -14.45
C LEU A 62 -12.57 41.33 -14.52
N ASP A 63 -13.50 41.71 -15.40
CA ASP A 63 -13.98 43.10 -15.56
C ASP A 63 -14.67 43.67 -14.28
N GLU A 64 -15.14 42.82 -13.36
CA GLU A 64 -15.78 43.29 -12.12
C GLU A 64 -14.77 43.65 -11.00
N ILE A 65 -13.55 43.12 -11.06
CA ILE A 65 -12.51 43.29 -10.03
C ILE A 65 -12.12 44.77 -9.79
N PRO A 66 -11.96 45.64 -10.82
CA PRO A 66 -11.66 47.07 -10.61
C PRO A 66 -12.75 47.82 -9.82
N ALA A 67 -14.02 47.40 -9.93
CA ALA A 67 -15.12 47.98 -9.15
C ALA A 67 -15.10 47.49 -7.70
N LEU A 68 -14.79 46.20 -7.48
CA LEU A 68 -14.62 45.64 -6.14
C LEU A 68 -13.44 46.30 -5.39
N LYS A 69 -12.30 46.50 -6.07
CA LYS A 69 -11.11 47.19 -5.52
C LYS A 69 -11.44 48.59 -5.01
N LYS A 70 -12.23 49.37 -5.75
CA LYS A 70 -12.69 50.71 -5.31
C LYS A 70 -13.57 50.67 -4.06
N LYS A 71 -14.42 49.63 -3.90
CA LYS A 71 -15.23 49.44 -2.69
C LYS A 71 -14.36 49.06 -1.48
N LEU A 72 -13.42 48.14 -1.66
CA LEU A 72 -12.50 47.71 -0.57
C LEU A 72 -11.55 48.82 -0.10
N GLN A 73 -11.23 49.79 -0.96
CA GLN A 73 -10.28 50.86 -0.63
C GLN A 73 -10.70 51.68 0.60
N ILE A 74 -12.00 51.90 0.82
CA ILE A 74 -12.52 52.60 2.02
C ILE A 74 -12.22 51.78 3.29
N LEU A 75 -12.45 50.46 3.24
CA LEU A 75 -12.19 49.56 4.36
C LEU A 75 -10.70 49.47 4.69
N HIS A 76 -9.83 49.46 3.68
CA HIS A 76 -8.37 49.52 3.87
C HIS A 76 -7.92 50.84 4.51
N GLU A 77 -8.53 51.97 4.14
CA GLU A 77 -8.17 53.29 4.68
C GLU A 77 -8.50 53.40 6.19
N GLU A 78 -9.69 52.94 6.61
CA GLU A 78 -10.06 52.90 8.04
C GLU A 78 -9.29 51.84 8.82
N ASN A 79 -9.05 50.65 8.24
CA ASN A 79 -8.24 49.62 8.90
C ASN A 79 -6.79 50.10 9.13
N ARG A 80 -6.22 50.90 8.21
CA ARG A 80 -4.90 51.51 8.42
C ARG A 80 -4.88 52.43 9.64
N LYS A 81 -5.90 53.29 9.80
CA LYS A 81 -6.03 54.16 10.98
C LYS A 81 -6.19 53.37 12.28
N HIS A 82 -7.00 52.30 12.25
CA HIS A 82 -7.21 51.44 13.43
C HIS A 82 -5.90 50.78 13.87
N ILE A 83 -5.12 50.22 12.94
CA ILE A 83 -3.79 49.64 13.22
C ILE A 83 -2.89 50.70 13.87
N GLN A 84 -2.78 51.89 13.27
CA GLN A 84 -1.95 52.97 13.81
C GLN A 84 -2.37 53.41 15.23
N CYS A 85 -3.68 53.47 15.51
CA CYS A 85 -4.17 53.76 16.86
C CYS A 85 -3.85 52.62 17.85
N SER A 86 -3.97 51.36 17.42
CA SER A 86 -3.64 50.20 18.26
C SER A 86 -2.16 50.20 18.64
N THR A 87 -1.26 50.31 17.66
CA THR A 87 0.19 50.36 17.89
C THR A 87 0.59 51.55 18.77
N ALA A 88 -0.05 52.72 18.60
CA ALA A 88 0.19 53.88 19.47
C ALA A 88 -0.28 53.67 20.92
N ILE A 89 -1.40 52.94 21.14
CA ILE A 89 -1.91 52.61 22.48
C ILE A 89 -1.06 51.53 23.15
N GLU A 90 -0.67 50.49 22.40
CA GLU A 90 0.15 49.37 22.88
C GLU A 90 1.53 49.84 23.37
N ASN A 91 2.15 50.75 22.63
CA ASN A 91 3.47 51.30 22.98
C ASN A 91 3.39 52.56 23.88
N LEU A 92 2.18 53.07 24.19
CA LEU A 92 1.97 54.33 24.92
C LEU A 92 2.70 54.38 26.27
N LYS A 93 2.71 53.25 26.99
CA LYS A 93 3.37 53.13 28.29
C LYS A 93 4.89 53.32 28.16
N ALA A 94 5.53 52.60 27.24
CA ALA A 94 6.97 52.69 26.99
C ALA A 94 7.39 54.08 26.49
N ILE A 95 6.54 54.76 25.73
CA ILE A 95 6.75 56.15 25.31
C ILE A 95 6.68 57.09 26.52
N TYR A 96 5.68 56.95 27.39
CA TYR A 96 5.51 57.85 28.55
C TYR A 96 6.59 57.65 29.62
N GLU A 97 6.99 56.40 29.90
CA GLU A 97 7.95 56.03 30.95
C GLU A 97 9.41 56.02 30.46
N ILE A 98 9.70 56.52 29.24
CA ILE A 98 11.02 56.35 28.59
C ILE A 98 12.19 56.94 29.39
N GLN A 99 12.03 58.10 30.03
CA GLN A 99 13.13 58.73 30.76
C GLN A 99 13.44 57.96 32.06
N GLU A 100 12.39 57.55 32.79
CA GLU A 100 12.54 56.76 34.02
C GLU A 100 13.14 55.38 33.73
N THR A 101 12.71 54.73 32.64
CA THR A 101 13.25 53.43 32.22
C THR A 101 14.68 53.53 31.69
N VAL A 102 15.05 54.62 31.00
CA VAL A 102 16.46 54.90 30.62
C VAL A 102 17.35 55.10 31.86
N ASP A 103 16.92 55.91 32.84
CA ASP A 103 17.68 56.14 34.08
C ASP A 103 17.86 54.84 34.89
N GLN A 104 16.79 54.07 35.08
CA GLN A 104 16.86 52.72 35.69
C GLN A 104 17.81 51.80 34.93
N THR A 105 17.85 51.88 33.59
CA THR A 105 18.75 51.05 32.77
C THR A 105 20.20 51.46 32.95
N TYR A 106 20.51 52.76 33.04
CA TYR A 106 21.86 53.21 33.42
C TYR A 106 22.26 52.74 34.82
N GLU A 107 21.35 52.70 35.81
CA GLU A 107 21.65 52.11 37.12
C GLU A 107 21.91 50.59 37.02
N LEU A 108 21.14 49.85 36.22
CA LEU A 108 21.34 48.43 35.98
C LEU A 108 22.68 48.12 35.26
N ILE A 109 23.12 48.98 34.33
CA ILE A 109 24.45 48.90 33.71
C ILE A 109 25.54 49.13 34.76
N ASN A 110 25.46 50.23 35.52
CA ASN A 110 26.44 50.59 36.55
C ASN A 110 26.53 49.59 37.70
N THR A 111 25.44 48.88 38.02
CA THR A 111 25.39 47.80 39.02
C THR A 111 25.71 46.41 38.45
N GLY A 112 26.10 46.32 37.17
CA GLY A 112 26.52 45.08 36.51
C GLY A 112 25.40 44.09 36.19
N LYS A 113 24.12 44.49 36.31
CA LYS A 113 22.93 43.66 36.06
C LYS A 113 22.57 43.63 34.56
N LEU A 114 23.56 43.35 33.72
CA LEU A 114 23.51 43.61 32.26
C LEU A 114 22.34 42.91 31.54
N LEU A 115 21.88 41.75 32.01
CA LEU A 115 20.71 41.06 31.43
C LEU A 115 19.40 41.86 31.60
N HIS A 116 19.20 42.48 32.77
CA HIS A 116 18.01 43.30 33.03
C HIS A 116 18.13 44.65 32.32
N ALA A 117 19.34 45.21 32.25
CA ALA A 117 19.59 46.41 31.44
C ALA A 117 19.30 46.16 29.94
N HIS A 118 19.68 45.01 29.42
CA HIS A 118 19.38 44.62 28.04
C HIS A 118 17.87 44.44 27.81
N GLN A 119 17.14 43.82 28.74
CA GLN A 119 15.68 43.68 28.61
C GLN A 119 15.00 45.06 28.51
N ASN A 120 15.32 45.99 29.42
CA ASN A 120 14.75 47.34 29.37
C ASN A 120 15.09 48.06 28.05
N LEU A 121 16.34 47.96 27.60
CA LEU A 121 16.77 48.54 26.32
C LEU A 121 15.97 47.93 25.15
N MET A 122 15.82 46.60 25.11
CA MET A 122 15.06 45.89 24.08
C MET A 122 13.57 46.30 24.07
N GLU A 123 12.93 46.46 25.23
CA GLU A 123 11.54 46.93 25.31
C GLU A 123 11.39 48.35 24.72
N LEU A 124 12.39 49.24 24.95
CA LEU A 124 12.42 50.59 24.40
C LEU A 124 12.79 50.64 22.91
N GLU A 125 13.69 49.77 22.42
CA GLU A 125 14.01 49.66 21.00
C GLU A 125 12.84 49.09 20.18
N ASN A 126 12.10 48.10 20.71
CA ASN A 126 10.86 47.64 20.10
C ASN A 126 9.80 48.77 20.05
N ALA A 127 9.66 49.57 21.12
CA ALA A 127 8.76 50.71 21.13
C ALA A 127 9.15 51.78 20.09
N ARG A 128 10.45 52.09 19.95
CA ARG A 128 10.99 52.95 18.89
C ARG A 128 10.63 52.43 17.51
N ASP A 129 10.92 51.15 17.24
CA ASP A 129 10.82 50.60 15.89
C ASP A 129 9.36 50.34 15.47
N ASN A 130 8.48 49.96 16.39
CA ASN A 130 7.03 49.91 16.17
C ASN A 130 6.47 51.28 15.74
N VAL A 131 6.84 52.34 16.46
CA VAL A 131 6.39 53.72 16.17
C VAL A 131 6.97 54.22 14.85
N MET A 132 8.27 54.03 14.62
CA MET A 132 8.90 54.43 13.36
C MET A 132 8.37 53.66 12.15
N PHE A 133 8.04 52.37 12.29
CA PHE A 133 7.47 51.55 11.21
C PHE A 133 6.11 52.07 10.74
N GLU A 134 5.16 52.29 11.65
CA GLU A 134 3.83 52.81 11.28
C GLU A 134 3.87 54.25 10.75
N VAL A 135 4.87 55.05 11.15
CA VAL A 135 5.12 56.38 10.55
C VAL A 135 5.70 56.24 9.14
N PHE A 136 6.74 55.43 8.94
CA PHE A 136 7.38 55.22 7.63
C PHE A 136 6.39 54.71 6.57
N LYS A 137 5.50 53.80 6.98
CA LYS A 137 4.39 53.22 6.22
C LYS A 137 3.39 54.25 5.66
N THR A 138 3.32 55.47 6.21
CA THR A 138 2.43 56.54 5.70
C THR A 138 2.91 57.23 4.43
N LYS A 139 4.14 56.97 3.96
CA LYS A 139 4.87 57.84 3.00
C LYS A 139 5.02 59.27 3.53
N ALA A 140 5.61 59.40 4.71
CA ALA A 140 5.94 60.70 5.27
C ALA A 140 6.98 61.44 4.40
N GLU A 141 6.51 62.35 3.53
CA GLU A 141 7.34 63.41 2.92
C GLU A 141 7.83 64.42 3.98
N SER A 142 7.25 64.36 5.18
CA SER A 142 7.68 65.07 6.37
C SER A 142 8.97 64.46 6.96
N LEU A 143 10.11 64.96 6.48
CA LEU A 143 11.42 64.79 7.13
C LEU A 143 11.44 65.34 8.58
N TYR A 144 10.48 66.18 8.93
CA TYR A 144 10.32 66.78 10.26
C TYR A 144 9.89 65.75 11.31
N ASP A 145 8.88 64.92 11.02
CA ASP A 145 8.36 63.95 11.99
C ASP A 145 9.34 62.79 12.22
N GLN A 146 10.04 62.36 11.15
CA GLN A 146 11.15 61.40 11.25
C GLN A 146 12.27 61.94 12.13
N LYS A 147 12.60 63.23 12.00
CA LYS A 147 13.61 63.87 12.83
C LYS A 147 13.18 64.00 14.30
N ILE A 148 11.94 64.37 14.59
CA ILE A 148 11.43 64.44 15.96
C ILE A 148 11.58 63.08 16.66
N LEU A 149 11.25 61.98 15.99
CA LEU A 149 11.40 60.63 16.56
C LEU A 149 12.89 60.26 16.74
N ALA A 150 13.76 60.59 15.79
CA ALA A 150 15.20 60.35 15.91
C ALA A 150 15.84 61.17 17.06
N ASP A 151 15.45 62.43 17.22
CA ASP A 151 15.90 63.30 18.31
C ASP A 151 15.35 62.80 19.67
N TYR A 152 14.10 62.33 19.73
CA TYR A 152 13.46 61.80 20.95
C TYR A 152 14.08 60.48 21.44
N PHE A 153 14.34 59.54 20.54
CA PHE A 153 14.97 58.25 20.86
C PHE A 153 16.51 58.29 20.87
N CYS A 154 17.13 59.48 20.79
CA CYS A 154 18.59 59.66 20.70
C CYS A 154 19.36 59.04 21.88
N GLU A 155 18.80 59.12 23.10
CA GLU A 155 19.45 58.56 24.30
C GLU A 155 19.54 57.02 24.27
N LEU A 156 18.65 56.31 23.57
CA LEU A 156 18.73 54.84 23.45
C LEU A 156 20.02 54.39 22.76
N PHE A 157 20.52 55.15 21.78
CA PHE A 157 21.78 54.84 21.11
C PHE A 157 22.99 55.01 22.04
N LYS A 158 22.95 55.97 22.97
CA LYS A 158 24.00 56.16 23.99
C LYS A 158 23.93 55.08 25.09
N LEU A 159 22.72 54.67 25.44
CA LEU A 159 22.46 53.59 26.40
C LEU A 159 22.94 52.23 25.85
N ALA A 160 22.66 51.96 24.57
CA ALA A 160 23.17 50.80 23.84
C ALA A 160 24.70 50.82 23.70
N ASP A 161 25.30 51.97 23.36
CA ASP A 161 26.75 52.14 23.29
C ASP A 161 27.40 51.87 24.66
N GLU A 162 26.88 52.40 25.77
CA GLU A 162 27.43 52.15 27.10
C GLU A 162 27.25 50.70 27.58
N LEU A 163 26.09 50.07 27.32
CA LEU A 163 25.91 48.64 27.53
C LEU A 163 26.93 47.82 26.72
N SER A 164 27.19 48.21 25.47
CA SER A 164 28.18 47.55 24.61
C SER A 164 29.61 47.68 25.15
N LYS A 165 30.00 48.83 25.72
CA LYS A 165 31.31 49.01 26.35
C LYS A 165 31.50 48.08 27.54
N GLN A 166 30.50 47.95 28.41
CA GLN A 166 30.56 47.03 29.55
C GLN A 166 30.64 45.56 29.11
N LEU A 167 29.86 45.17 28.09
CA LEU A 167 29.93 43.83 27.50
C LEU A 167 31.32 43.56 26.88
N TRP A 168 31.85 44.48 26.06
CA TRP A 168 33.20 44.36 25.48
C TRP A 168 34.30 44.32 26.53
N TYR A 169 34.18 45.09 27.61
CA TYR A 169 35.13 45.07 28.73
C TYR A 169 35.15 43.70 29.42
N ILE A 170 33.98 43.10 29.70
CA ILE A 170 33.88 41.78 30.31
C ILE A 170 34.34 40.67 29.35
N ILE A 171 34.01 40.77 28.06
CA ILE A 171 34.47 39.83 27.02
C ILE A 171 36.01 39.91 26.87
N GLY A 172 36.59 41.11 26.89
CA GLY A 172 38.04 41.29 26.90
C GLY A 172 38.71 40.66 28.12
N ARG A 173 38.21 40.98 29.32
CA ARG A 173 38.68 40.40 30.60
C ARG A 173 38.58 38.87 30.64
N THR A 174 37.52 38.28 30.10
CA THR A 174 37.36 36.81 30.07
C THR A 174 38.23 36.15 28.99
N LEU A 175 38.43 36.78 27.83
CA LEU A 175 39.40 36.32 26.82
C LEU A 175 40.85 36.40 27.30
N GLU A 176 41.21 37.42 28.09
CA GLU A 176 42.51 37.50 28.75
C GLU A 176 42.67 36.42 29.84
N ALA A 177 41.63 36.16 30.64
CA ALA A 177 41.63 35.06 31.60
C ALA A 177 41.77 33.67 30.94
N VAL A 178 41.09 33.44 29.80
CA VAL A 178 41.19 32.21 28.98
C VAL A 178 42.55 32.07 28.31
N ARG A 179 43.28 33.17 28.09
CA ARG A 179 44.69 33.16 27.65
C ARG A 179 45.68 32.98 28.80
N GLY A 180 45.23 33.07 30.06
CA GLY A 180 46.01 32.73 31.24
C GLY A 180 46.23 31.22 31.35
N THR A 181 47.45 30.79 31.65
CA THR A 181 47.85 29.38 31.63
C THR A 181 47.56 28.64 32.95
N ASP A 182 46.32 28.70 33.44
CA ASP A 182 45.87 27.97 34.64
C ASP A 182 44.56 27.19 34.38
N PRO A 183 44.51 25.86 34.55
CA PRO A 183 43.34 25.04 34.20
C PRO A 183 42.32 24.92 35.35
N GLY A 184 41.17 25.58 35.22
CA GLY A 184 40.06 25.50 36.19
C GLY A 184 38.72 25.05 35.58
N PRO A 185 38.19 23.85 35.87
CA PRO A 185 36.89 23.41 35.33
C PRO A 185 35.71 24.29 35.78
N GLN A 186 35.83 24.96 36.93
CA GLN A 186 34.85 25.94 37.41
C GLN A 186 34.80 27.21 36.55
N GLN A 187 35.92 27.61 35.91
CA GLN A 187 35.92 28.71 34.95
C GLN A 187 35.25 28.31 33.64
N VAL A 188 35.41 27.06 33.19
CA VAL A 188 34.71 26.53 32.00
C VAL A 188 33.20 26.48 32.23
N ALA A 189 32.75 26.09 33.43
CA ALA A 189 31.33 26.15 33.80
C ALA A 189 30.79 27.60 33.80
N ALA A 190 31.55 28.55 34.34
CA ALA A 190 31.19 29.97 34.30
C ALA A 190 31.15 30.51 32.86
N LEU A 191 32.10 30.13 32.00
CA LEU A 191 32.11 30.45 30.57
C LEU A 191 30.91 29.87 29.83
N LEU A 192 30.52 28.63 30.09
CA LEU A 192 29.33 28.03 29.48
C LEU A 192 28.05 28.74 29.91
N VAL A 193 27.88 29.08 31.19
CA VAL A 193 26.73 29.86 31.67
C VAL A 193 26.74 31.29 31.11
N PHE A 194 27.91 31.92 30.98
CA PHE A 194 28.04 33.26 30.41
C PHE A 194 27.80 33.29 28.89
N LEU A 195 28.29 32.30 28.16
CA LEU A 195 28.01 32.11 26.73
C LEU A 195 26.53 31.77 26.50
N LEU A 196 25.90 30.94 27.35
CA LEU A 196 24.45 30.70 27.31
C LEU A 196 23.66 32.00 27.56
N ASN A 197 24.09 32.84 28.50
CA ASN A 197 23.44 34.15 28.72
C ASN A 197 23.67 35.11 27.54
N ILE A 198 24.82 35.07 26.88
CA ILE A 198 25.09 35.85 25.64
C ILE A 198 24.24 35.32 24.47
N THR A 199 24.10 34.02 24.29
CA THR A 199 23.20 33.48 23.25
C THR A 199 21.74 33.77 23.57
N PHE A 200 21.34 33.79 24.85
CA PHE A 200 20.02 34.25 25.27
C PHE A 200 19.81 35.74 24.93
N LEU A 201 20.82 36.59 25.13
CA LEU A 201 20.82 38.00 24.72
C LEU A 201 20.60 38.14 23.20
N ILE A 202 21.35 37.38 22.41
CA ILE A 202 21.29 37.42 20.94
C ILE A 202 19.95 36.87 20.41
N VAL A 203 19.41 35.82 21.03
CA VAL A 203 18.08 35.27 20.71
C VAL A 203 16.97 36.24 21.10
N SER A 204 17.14 37.02 22.17
CA SER A 204 16.16 38.03 22.60
C SER A 204 15.93 39.10 21.52
N CYS A 205 16.99 39.56 20.84
CA CYS A 205 16.91 40.54 19.74
C CYS A 205 16.19 40.05 18.46
N SER A 206 15.66 38.82 18.40
CA SER A 206 15.02 38.26 17.20
C SER A 206 13.58 37.81 17.47
N CYS A 207 12.61 38.43 16.77
CA CYS A 207 11.18 38.17 16.93
C CYS A 207 10.72 36.81 16.35
N ILE A 208 11.11 35.69 16.97
CA ILE A 208 10.73 34.33 16.55
C ILE A 208 10.11 33.55 17.73
N ILE A 209 9.06 32.78 17.44
CA ILE A 209 8.13 32.18 18.42
C ILE A 209 8.74 30.90 19.06
N PRO A 210 8.45 30.57 20.35
CA PRO A 210 9.14 29.52 21.11
C PRO A 210 9.06 28.07 20.60
N VAL A 211 8.33 27.79 19.52
CA VAL A 211 8.36 26.47 18.83
C VAL A 211 9.76 26.19 18.27
N PHE A 212 10.56 27.22 18.00
CA PHE A 212 11.92 27.08 17.50
C PHE A 212 12.92 26.52 18.53
N LEU A 213 12.64 26.39 19.82
CA LEU A 213 13.69 26.01 20.79
C LEU A 213 14.09 24.52 20.76
N THR A 214 13.16 23.60 20.49
CA THR A 214 13.48 22.20 20.14
C THR A 214 13.97 22.08 18.70
N GLY A 215 13.43 22.89 17.80
CA GLY A 215 13.84 22.96 16.39
C GLY A 215 15.30 23.41 16.20
N VAL A 216 15.75 24.47 16.89
CA VAL A 216 17.07 25.11 16.69
C VAL A 216 18.21 24.36 17.37
N MET A 217 17.93 23.61 18.44
CA MET A 217 18.86 22.59 18.94
C MET A 217 19.07 21.46 17.93
N PHE A 218 18.14 21.27 16.97
CA PHE A 218 18.32 20.45 15.77
C PHE A 218 18.83 21.23 14.55
N GLN A 219 18.53 22.54 14.44
CA GLN A 219 18.84 23.42 13.30
C GLN A 219 20.29 23.94 13.31
N LEU A 220 21.16 23.26 14.06
CA LEU A 220 22.61 23.21 13.84
C LEU A 220 23.05 21.86 13.21
N PRO A 221 22.41 21.35 12.14
CA PRO A 221 23.00 20.28 11.34
C PRO A 221 24.16 20.88 10.54
N MET A 222 25.06 20.03 10.05
CA MET A 222 26.28 20.52 9.39
C MET A 222 26.00 21.27 8.06
N SER A 223 24.79 21.11 7.49
CA SER A 223 24.35 21.78 6.26
C SER A 223 24.16 23.29 6.37
N MET A 224 23.75 23.83 7.52
CA MET A 224 23.60 25.30 7.67
C MET A 224 24.96 25.99 7.90
N ILE A 225 25.96 25.24 8.37
CA ILE A 225 27.31 25.74 8.65
C ILE A 225 28.19 25.68 7.40
N ASP A 226 28.12 24.59 6.61
CA ASP A 226 28.67 24.52 5.24
C ASP A 226 27.80 25.28 4.21
N GLY A 227 26.66 25.83 4.65
CA GLY A 227 25.72 26.57 3.83
C GLY A 227 26.25 27.93 3.36
N LYS A 228 25.65 28.44 2.28
CA LYS A 228 25.98 29.76 1.70
C LYS A 228 25.78 30.93 2.66
N ASP A 229 24.96 30.75 3.70
CA ASP A 229 24.61 31.79 4.66
C ASP A 229 25.60 31.85 5.84
N MET A 230 26.52 30.88 5.95
CA MET A 230 27.55 30.79 7.00
C MET A 230 28.94 30.53 6.35
N LEU A 231 29.68 29.49 6.76
CA LEU A 231 31.09 29.28 6.36
C LEU A 231 31.24 28.95 4.85
N GLY A 232 30.20 28.44 4.21
CA GLY A 232 30.16 28.17 2.76
C GLY A 232 29.98 29.41 1.88
N HIS A 233 29.93 30.63 2.46
CA HIS A 233 29.83 31.85 1.65
C HIS A 233 31.14 32.13 0.89
N VAL A 234 31.05 32.26 -0.43
CA VAL A 234 32.21 32.36 -1.35
C VAL A 234 33.18 33.51 -0.99
N ALA A 235 32.68 34.61 -0.39
CA ALA A 235 33.52 35.74 0.01
C ALA A 235 34.41 35.46 1.26
N LEU A 236 34.18 34.38 2.00
CA LEU A 236 35.02 33.98 3.14
C LEU A 236 36.30 33.26 2.71
N GLY A 237 36.28 32.59 1.55
CA GLY A 237 37.44 31.84 1.03
C GLY A 237 37.87 30.62 1.85
N ILE A 238 37.03 30.17 2.79
CA ILE A 238 37.31 29.02 3.68
C ILE A 238 36.78 27.72 3.03
N ASP A 239 37.59 26.68 3.05
CA ASP A 239 37.19 25.32 2.70
C ASP A 239 36.44 24.69 3.89
N ALA A 240 35.18 25.10 4.06
CA ALA A 240 34.33 24.71 5.19
C ALA A 240 34.15 23.18 5.28
N GLN A 241 34.12 22.49 4.13
CA GLN A 241 34.00 21.03 4.04
C GLN A 241 35.20 20.30 4.66
N LYS A 242 36.44 20.80 4.47
CA LYS A 242 37.59 20.27 5.22
C LYS A 242 37.50 20.58 6.71
N LEU A 243 37.18 21.83 7.07
CA LEU A 243 37.18 22.26 8.47
C LEU A 243 36.19 21.45 9.33
N VAL A 244 35.02 21.15 8.76
CA VAL A 244 33.97 20.31 9.36
C VAL A 244 34.33 18.81 9.37
N ALA A 245 35.14 18.35 8.41
CA ALA A 245 35.63 16.97 8.38
C ALA A 245 36.71 16.71 9.45
N ASP A 246 37.62 17.67 9.65
CA ASP A 246 38.69 17.58 10.65
C ASP A 246 38.17 17.80 12.07
N HIS A 247 37.25 18.76 12.28
CA HIS A 247 36.71 19.14 13.59
C HIS A 247 35.17 19.23 13.61
N PRO A 248 34.45 18.09 13.63
CA PRO A 248 32.99 18.08 13.68
C PRO A 248 32.46 18.58 15.03
N LEU A 249 31.58 19.59 14.99
CA LEU A 249 31.03 20.31 16.16
C LEU A 249 30.21 19.43 17.12
N LEU A 250 29.57 18.37 16.59
CA LEU A 250 28.90 17.35 17.38
C LEU A 250 29.51 15.98 17.06
N PRO A 251 29.76 15.11 18.07
CA PRO A 251 30.19 13.75 17.83
C PRO A 251 29.16 13.02 16.96
N ARG A 252 29.60 12.30 15.92
CA ARG A 252 28.69 11.57 15.00
C ARG A 252 27.69 10.66 15.72
N LYS A 253 28.07 10.07 16.87
CA LYS A 253 27.16 9.29 17.74
C LYS A 253 25.96 10.11 18.20
N THR A 254 26.19 11.32 18.73
CA THR A 254 25.16 12.25 19.21
C THR A 254 24.26 12.70 18.06
N VAL A 255 24.83 12.95 16.88
CA VAL A 255 24.03 13.27 15.67
C VAL A 255 23.12 12.11 15.27
N THR A 256 23.61 10.86 15.27
CA THR A 256 22.78 9.68 14.99
C THR A 256 21.71 9.44 16.06
N GLU A 257 22.03 9.65 17.35
CA GLU A 257 21.08 9.52 18.46
C GLU A 257 19.95 10.56 18.37
N LEU A 258 20.29 11.81 18.05
CA LEU A 258 19.33 12.87 17.76
C LEU A 258 18.45 12.51 16.56
N LEU A 259 19.04 12.13 15.41
CA LEU A 259 18.27 11.76 14.22
C LEU A 259 17.29 10.61 14.49
N ASN A 260 17.70 9.57 15.21
CA ASN A 260 16.80 8.47 15.61
C ASN A 260 15.64 8.97 16.47
N ARG A 261 15.90 9.87 17.42
CA ARG A 261 14.87 10.47 18.29
C ARG A 261 13.93 11.40 17.53
N PHE A 262 14.41 12.13 16.53
CA PHE A 262 13.57 12.91 15.63
C PHE A 262 12.64 12.01 14.81
N ILE A 263 13.17 10.90 14.27
CA ILE A 263 12.39 9.92 13.51
C ILE A 263 11.29 9.30 14.40
N GLU A 264 11.60 9.01 15.67
CA GLU A 264 10.63 8.52 16.66
C GLU A 264 9.54 9.56 16.99
N ILE A 265 9.90 10.83 17.22
CA ILE A 265 8.92 11.92 17.43
C ILE A 265 8.02 12.07 16.20
N THR A 266 8.61 12.15 15.00
CA THR A 266 7.89 12.25 13.72
C THR A 266 6.92 11.08 13.55
N LYS A 267 7.33 9.85 13.90
CA LYS A 267 6.47 8.67 13.86
C LYS A 267 5.23 8.81 14.74
N ASN A 268 5.41 9.29 15.97
CA ASN A 268 4.30 9.49 16.91
C ASN A 268 3.37 10.62 16.45
N ASP A 269 3.92 11.76 16.02
CA ASP A 269 3.15 12.90 15.51
C ASP A 269 2.34 12.52 14.26
N LEU A 270 2.92 11.71 13.35
CA LEU A 270 2.23 11.16 12.19
C LEU A 270 1.10 10.19 12.58
N GLN A 271 1.31 9.30 13.55
CA GLN A 271 0.25 8.41 14.03
C GLN A 271 -0.93 9.19 14.63
N ASP A 272 -0.63 10.20 15.44
CA ASP A 272 -1.65 11.02 16.10
C ASP A 272 -2.41 11.90 15.09
N TRP A 273 -1.72 12.46 14.09
CA TRP A 273 -2.31 13.21 12.98
C TRP A 273 -3.17 12.31 12.07
N LEU A 274 -2.66 11.16 11.64
CA LEU A 274 -3.39 10.18 10.83
C LEU A 274 -4.65 9.68 11.56
N GLY A 275 -4.57 9.44 12.86
CA GLY A 275 -5.71 9.09 13.70
C GLY A 275 -6.78 10.17 13.73
N ARG A 276 -6.39 11.44 13.89
CA ARG A 276 -7.30 12.60 13.83
C ARG A 276 -7.93 12.77 12.45
N THR A 277 -7.16 12.62 11.37
CA THR A 277 -7.65 12.65 9.99
C THR A 277 -8.67 11.53 9.73
N LEU A 278 -8.49 10.33 10.28
CA LEU A 278 -9.46 9.23 10.18
C LEU A 278 -10.77 9.50 10.96
N VAL A 279 -10.71 10.28 12.04
CA VAL A 279 -11.92 10.75 12.75
C VAL A 279 -12.61 11.86 11.95
N GLN A 280 -11.85 12.82 11.43
CA GLN A 280 -12.36 13.88 10.57
C GLN A 280 -13.10 13.34 9.34
N GLU A 281 -12.58 12.29 8.68
CA GLU A 281 -13.26 11.67 7.54
C GLU A 281 -14.64 11.09 7.90
N LYS A 282 -14.79 10.54 9.12
CA LYS A 282 -16.07 9.97 9.60
C LYS A 282 -17.07 11.06 10.03
N ASP A 283 -16.55 12.11 10.67
CA ASP A 283 -17.34 13.09 11.43
C ASP A 283 -17.59 14.42 10.70
N VAL A 284 -16.81 14.71 9.64
CA VAL A 284 -16.94 15.91 8.78
C VAL A 284 -17.43 15.56 7.37
N TYR A 285 -16.97 14.47 6.76
CA TYR A 285 -17.63 13.88 5.57
C TYR A 285 -18.75 12.90 5.92
N ASP A 286 -19.11 12.90 7.20
CA ASP A 286 -20.46 12.68 7.72
C ASP A 286 -21.18 11.38 7.36
N TRP A 287 -20.40 10.29 7.32
CA TRP A 287 -20.86 8.91 7.08
C TRP A 287 -22.07 8.54 7.95
N TYR A 288 -22.15 9.10 9.17
CA TYR A 288 -23.19 8.80 10.17
C TYR A 288 -24.30 9.85 10.31
N LYS A 289 -24.18 11.05 9.71
CA LYS A 289 -25.23 12.09 9.78
C LYS A 289 -26.00 12.28 8.46
N GLY A 290 -25.52 11.70 7.35
CA GLY A 290 -26.26 11.65 6.10
C GLY A 290 -26.17 12.92 5.25
N ALA A 291 -24.94 13.44 5.08
CA ALA A 291 -24.63 14.34 3.97
C ALA A 291 -24.38 13.55 2.67
N SER A 292 -24.63 14.17 1.53
CA SER A 292 -24.14 13.68 0.23
C SER A 292 -22.68 14.11 0.04
N PRO A 293 -21.76 13.26 -0.45
CA PRO A 293 -20.39 13.66 -0.77
C PRO A 293 -20.34 14.73 -1.87
N GLU A 294 -19.27 15.53 -1.87
CA GLU A 294 -19.05 16.52 -2.95
C GLU A 294 -18.69 15.84 -4.28
N THR A 295 -19.08 16.47 -5.40
CA THR A 295 -18.72 16.07 -6.76
C THR A 295 -17.61 16.94 -7.33
N ASP A 296 -16.65 16.32 -8.00
CA ASP A 296 -15.57 17.03 -8.72
C ASP A 296 -16.03 17.58 -10.09
N CYS A 297 -15.12 18.23 -10.82
CA CYS A 297 -15.38 18.76 -12.16
C CYS A 297 -15.62 17.69 -13.25
N TYR A 298 -15.43 16.41 -12.94
CA TYR A 298 -15.79 15.25 -13.77
C TYR A 298 -17.08 14.56 -13.30
N ASN A 299 -17.81 15.18 -12.36
CA ASN A 299 -19.00 14.64 -11.71
C ASN A 299 -18.72 13.30 -10.98
N GLN A 300 -17.57 13.15 -10.35
CA GLN A 300 -17.22 12.00 -9.51
C GLN A 300 -17.26 12.38 -8.03
N TYR A 301 -17.80 11.51 -7.16
CA TYR A 301 -17.79 11.79 -5.72
C TYR A 301 -16.36 11.70 -5.17
N TYR A 302 -15.93 12.72 -4.44
CA TYR A 302 -14.58 12.81 -3.87
C TYR A 302 -14.60 13.23 -2.39
N THR A 303 -13.50 12.96 -1.70
CA THR A 303 -13.10 13.66 -0.46
C THR A 303 -11.65 14.09 -0.61
N PRO A 304 -11.18 15.16 0.06
CA PRO A 304 -9.79 15.59 0.00
C PRO A 304 -8.83 14.69 0.79
N LEU A 305 -9.29 13.56 1.36
CA LEU A 305 -8.42 12.64 2.11
C LEU A 305 -7.18 12.22 1.31
N ALA A 306 -7.35 11.92 0.01
CA ALA A 306 -6.23 11.50 -0.83
C ALA A 306 -5.22 12.63 -1.11
N SER A 307 -5.64 13.91 -1.17
CA SER A 307 -4.69 15.03 -1.28
C SER A 307 -4.04 15.35 0.07
N ILE A 308 -4.82 15.33 1.17
CA ILE A 308 -4.33 15.55 2.54
C ILE A 308 -3.23 14.54 2.91
N LEU A 309 -3.45 13.25 2.67
CA LEU A 309 -2.48 12.19 3.00
C LEU A 309 -1.14 12.33 2.27
N PHE A 310 -1.15 12.71 0.99
CA PHE A 310 0.08 12.82 0.21
C PHE A 310 0.76 14.19 0.34
N GLN A 311 0.00 15.27 0.56
CA GLN A 311 0.57 16.59 0.91
C GLN A 311 1.39 16.51 2.20
N MET A 312 0.90 15.77 3.21
CA MET A 312 1.67 15.52 4.44
C MET A 312 3.05 14.87 4.15
N ILE A 313 3.15 13.97 3.17
CA ILE A 313 4.45 13.38 2.78
C ILE A 313 5.34 14.44 2.14
N ASP A 314 4.82 15.27 1.25
CA ASP A 314 5.59 16.34 0.59
C ASP A 314 6.06 17.40 1.62
N ASP A 315 5.26 17.69 2.64
CA ASP A 315 5.60 18.58 3.76
C ASP A 315 6.73 17.97 4.63
N GLN A 316 6.66 16.67 4.95
CA GLN A 316 7.71 15.95 5.68
C GLN A 316 9.01 15.82 4.86
N ILE A 317 8.91 15.61 3.54
CA ILE A 317 10.04 15.65 2.61
C ILE A 317 10.66 17.06 2.57
N GLN A 318 9.85 18.12 2.66
CA GLN A 318 10.35 19.49 2.71
C GLN A 318 11.13 19.76 4.01
N LEU A 319 10.58 19.40 5.17
CA LEU A 319 11.26 19.46 6.47
C LEU A 319 12.60 18.67 6.46
N GLY A 320 12.61 17.50 5.82
CA GLY A 320 13.83 16.70 5.64
C GLY A 320 14.92 17.38 4.80
N LYS A 321 14.58 18.22 3.82
CA LYS A 321 15.58 19.00 3.05
C LYS A 321 16.28 20.03 3.91
N GLU A 322 15.54 20.64 4.84
CA GLU A 322 16.04 21.73 5.70
C GLU A 322 17.01 21.20 6.77
N MET A 323 16.76 20.01 7.32
CA MET A 323 17.71 19.33 8.22
C MET A 323 18.91 18.71 7.49
N GLY A 324 18.76 18.36 6.22
CA GLY A 324 19.82 17.81 5.36
C GLY A 324 19.37 16.58 4.57
N SER A 325 19.73 16.52 3.30
CA SER A 325 19.20 15.54 2.33
C SER A 325 19.43 14.07 2.66
N GLU A 326 20.42 13.75 3.51
CA GLU A 326 20.67 12.39 4.01
C GLU A 326 19.56 11.87 4.94
N THR A 327 18.72 12.76 5.50
CA THR A 327 17.62 12.37 6.41
C THR A 327 16.34 11.95 5.67
N ILE A 328 16.13 12.46 4.45
CA ILE A 328 14.90 12.27 3.65
C ILE A 328 14.53 10.79 3.46
N PRO A 329 15.45 9.84 3.18
CA PRO A 329 15.10 8.43 3.02
C PRO A 329 14.48 7.81 4.28
N ASN A 330 14.96 8.18 5.48
CA ASN A 330 14.47 7.65 6.74
C ASN A 330 13.10 8.22 7.10
N ILE A 331 12.91 9.53 6.89
CA ILE A 331 11.62 10.22 7.09
C ILE A 331 10.56 9.60 6.17
N LEU A 332 10.88 9.45 4.88
CA LEU A 332 9.98 8.87 3.89
C LEU A 332 9.67 7.39 4.15
N PHE A 333 10.62 6.62 4.69
CA PHE A 333 10.37 5.25 5.12
C PHE A 333 9.30 5.20 6.23
N VAL A 334 9.42 6.03 7.28
CA VAL A 334 8.42 6.11 8.35
C VAL A 334 7.07 6.63 7.84
N CYS A 335 7.04 7.61 6.95
CA CYS A 335 5.80 8.09 6.34
C CYS A 335 5.06 6.95 5.59
N VAL A 336 5.78 6.10 4.86
CA VAL A 336 5.21 4.95 4.15
C VAL A 336 4.78 3.82 5.10
N GLU A 337 5.52 3.56 6.19
CA GLU A 337 5.10 2.62 7.24
C GLU A 337 3.79 3.06 7.92
N GLU A 338 3.66 4.34 8.29
CA GLU A 338 2.45 4.81 8.97
C GLU A 338 1.26 4.98 8.01
N MET A 339 1.51 5.32 6.73
CA MET A 339 0.48 5.16 5.70
C MET A 339 0.03 3.70 5.55
N LEU A 340 0.93 2.72 5.60
CA LEU A 340 0.58 1.30 5.58
C LEU A 340 -0.30 0.93 6.78
N THR A 341 0.03 1.38 7.99
CA THR A 341 -0.82 1.25 9.19
C THR A 341 -2.21 1.86 8.95
N PHE A 342 -2.27 3.11 8.49
CA PHE A 342 -3.52 3.83 8.19
C PHE A 342 -4.39 3.11 7.14
N THR A 343 -3.83 2.48 6.10
CA THR A 343 -4.64 1.75 5.10
C THR A 343 -5.49 0.64 5.73
N ASN A 344 -5.02 0.01 6.80
CA ASN A 344 -5.76 -1.04 7.49
C ASN A 344 -6.83 -0.44 8.42
N GLN A 345 -6.52 0.65 9.13
CA GLN A 345 -7.48 1.37 9.96
C GLN A 345 -8.64 1.98 9.13
N TYR A 346 -8.33 2.54 7.95
CA TYR A 346 -9.32 3.09 7.01
C TYR A 346 -10.25 1.98 6.47
N LYS A 347 -9.68 0.82 6.12
CA LYS A 347 -10.45 -0.38 5.74
C LYS A 347 -11.39 -0.83 6.86
N GLU A 348 -10.88 -0.97 8.09
CA GLU A 348 -11.70 -1.37 9.24
C GLU A 348 -12.82 -0.35 9.52
N ALA A 349 -12.55 0.94 9.34
CA ALA A 349 -13.56 1.99 9.43
C ALA A 349 -14.69 1.82 8.41
N PHE A 350 -14.38 1.68 7.10
CA PHE A 350 -15.45 1.55 6.10
C PHE A 350 -16.14 0.19 6.11
N GLN A 351 -15.47 -0.87 6.58
CA GLN A 351 -16.11 -2.17 6.82
C GLN A 351 -17.07 -2.12 8.04
N ALA A 352 -16.71 -1.40 9.11
CA ALA A 352 -17.62 -1.17 10.23
C ALA A 352 -18.83 -0.29 9.83
N PHE A 353 -18.65 0.63 8.88
CA PHE A 353 -19.74 1.41 8.28
C PHE A 353 -20.68 0.52 7.42
N TYR A 354 -20.11 -0.31 6.53
CA TYR A 354 -20.85 -1.31 5.77
C TYR A 354 -21.71 -2.22 6.66
N ASN A 355 -21.13 -2.80 7.72
CA ASN A 355 -21.86 -3.71 8.61
C ASN A 355 -23.08 -3.02 9.23
N LYS A 356 -22.94 -1.79 9.74
CA LYS A 356 -24.04 -1.02 10.34
C LYS A 356 -25.14 -0.66 9.34
N HIS A 357 -24.82 -0.41 8.07
CA HIS A 357 -25.84 -0.22 7.04
C HIS A 357 -26.71 -1.47 6.85
N PHE A 358 -26.12 -2.67 6.91
CA PHE A 358 -26.89 -3.92 6.83
C PHE A 358 -27.62 -4.29 8.14
N GLU A 359 -27.25 -3.69 9.27
CA GLU A 359 -28.02 -3.78 10.53
C GLU A 359 -29.29 -2.90 10.48
N ASP A 360 -29.20 -1.65 9.99
CA ASP A 360 -30.34 -0.75 9.83
C ASP A 360 -30.16 0.18 8.60
N ARG A 361 -30.66 -0.28 7.45
CA ARG A 361 -30.63 0.48 6.20
C ARG A 361 -31.36 1.82 6.26
N SER A 362 -32.36 1.98 7.13
CA SER A 362 -33.18 3.20 7.18
C SER A 362 -32.39 4.41 7.69
N ARG A 363 -31.35 4.15 8.49
CA ARG A 363 -30.50 5.16 9.12
C ARG A 363 -29.42 5.73 8.21
N PHE A 364 -29.09 5.06 7.10
CA PHE A 364 -27.91 5.36 6.27
C PHE A 364 -28.31 5.80 4.85
N ARG A 365 -29.04 6.92 4.74
CA ARG A 365 -29.72 7.36 3.52
C ARG A 365 -28.84 7.52 2.27
N TYR A 366 -27.56 7.86 2.45
CA TYR A 366 -26.59 8.14 1.38
C TYR A 366 -25.44 7.11 1.31
N PHE A 367 -25.63 5.92 1.89
CA PHE A 367 -24.61 4.87 1.99
C PHE A 367 -23.87 4.59 0.67
N THR A 368 -24.61 4.38 -0.42
CA THR A 368 -24.04 4.07 -1.75
C THR A 368 -23.12 5.19 -2.23
N GLN A 369 -23.52 6.46 -2.07
CA GLN A 369 -22.70 7.62 -2.46
C GLN A 369 -21.42 7.73 -1.63
N THR A 370 -21.52 7.57 -0.30
CA THR A 370 -20.36 7.55 0.59
C THR A 370 -19.40 6.39 0.26
N MET A 371 -19.93 5.21 -0.08
CA MET A 371 -19.09 4.06 -0.46
C MET A 371 -18.46 4.24 -1.86
N VAL A 372 -19.11 4.97 -2.78
CA VAL A 372 -18.52 5.41 -4.05
C VAL A 372 -17.37 6.41 -3.83
N SER A 373 -17.51 7.40 -2.93
CA SER A 373 -16.41 8.33 -2.65
C SER A 373 -15.21 7.61 -2.00
N ILE A 374 -15.45 6.71 -1.04
CA ILE A 374 -14.43 5.84 -0.43
C ILE A 374 -13.69 4.99 -1.50
N ALA A 375 -14.43 4.41 -2.46
CA ALA A 375 -13.83 3.63 -3.55
C ALA A 375 -12.95 4.50 -4.48
N ASN A 376 -13.43 5.69 -4.85
CA ASN A 376 -12.70 6.67 -5.66
C ASN A 376 -11.41 7.14 -4.93
N VAL A 377 -11.50 7.48 -3.65
CA VAL A 377 -10.37 7.87 -2.78
C VAL A 377 -9.31 6.77 -2.75
N CYS A 378 -9.70 5.51 -2.56
CA CYS A 378 -8.73 4.40 -2.57
C CYS A 378 -7.97 4.30 -3.90
N LEU A 379 -8.64 4.52 -5.05
CA LEU A 379 -7.98 4.51 -6.36
C LEU A 379 -7.10 5.75 -6.58
N ILE A 380 -7.49 6.94 -6.11
CA ILE A 380 -6.59 8.12 -6.11
C ILE A 380 -5.34 7.82 -5.28
N CYS A 381 -5.45 7.14 -4.14
CA CYS A 381 -4.29 6.72 -3.35
C CYS A 381 -3.39 5.72 -4.10
N VAL A 382 -3.93 4.79 -4.90
CA VAL A 382 -3.13 3.92 -5.79
C VAL A 382 -2.34 4.75 -6.81
N GLU A 383 -2.99 5.69 -7.49
CA GLU A 383 -2.36 6.58 -8.48
C GLU A 383 -1.27 7.47 -7.84
N SER A 384 -1.51 7.97 -6.63
CA SER A 384 -0.54 8.76 -5.87
C SER A 384 0.61 7.93 -5.30
N SER A 385 0.39 6.67 -4.92
CA SER A 385 1.47 5.74 -4.54
C SER A 385 2.40 5.45 -5.72
N GLU A 386 1.88 5.27 -6.94
CA GLU A 386 2.73 5.13 -8.15
C GLU A 386 3.47 6.43 -8.48
N LYS A 387 2.83 7.61 -8.36
CA LYS A 387 3.53 8.90 -8.51
C LYS A 387 4.70 9.02 -7.52
N LEU A 388 4.46 8.75 -6.23
CA LEU A 388 5.49 8.74 -5.19
C LEU A 388 6.63 7.77 -5.53
N LYS A 389 6.31 6.55 -5.97
CA LYS A 389 7.28 5.55 -6.43
C LYS A 389 8.12 6.06 -7.59
N THR A 390 7.52 6.75 -8.57
CA THR A 390 8.28 7.35 -9.70
C THR A 390 9.15 8.53 -9.26
N ASN A 391 8.68 9.38 -8.34
CA ASN A 391 9.48 10.48 -7.78
C ASN A 391 10.69 9.95 -7.00
N VAL A 392 10.50 8.91 -6.18
CA VAL A 392 11.58 8.17 -5.50
C VAL A 392 12.48 7.46 -6.52
N ARG A 393 12.00 7.07 -7.70
CA ARG A 393 12.82 6.47 -8.76
C ARG A 393 13.66 7.49 -9.55
N LEU A 394 13.36 8.79 -9.51
CA LEU A 394 13.98 9.82 -10.39
C LEU A 394 14.81 10.94 -9.70
N SER A 395 14.72 11.13 -8.38
CA SER A 395 15.42 12.17 -7.61
C SER A 395 16.92 11.89 -7.36
N VAL A 396 17.88 12.75 -7.76
CA VAL A 396 19.33 12.40 -7.70
C VAL A 396 19.92 12.15 -6.29
N GLN A 397 19.20 12.48 -5.20
CA GLN A 397 19.69 12.48 -3.81
C GLN A 397 19.98 11.11 -3.16
N TRP A 398 19.91 10.01 -3.91
CA TRP A 398 20.21 8.65 -3.42
C TRP A 398 21.29 7.90 -4.21
N GLU A 399 22.06 8.63 -5.02
CA GLU A 399 23.35 8.15 -5.54
C GLU A 399 24.47 8.60 -4.59
N SER A 400 25.25 7.67 -4.05
CA SER A 400 26.39 8.02 -3.19
C SER A 400 27.50 8.71 -3.99
N PRO A 401 28.18 9.74 -3.44
CA PRO A 401 29.32 10.36 -4.11
C PRO A 401 30.42 9.33 -4.36
N GLN A 402 30.77 9.09 -5.63
CA GLN A 402 31.91 8.23 -5.98
C GLN A 402 33.23 8.98 -5.77
N THR A 403 33.64 9.14 -4.52
CA THR A 403 35.01 9.54 -4.19
C THR A 403 35.97 8.43 -4.62
N SER A 404 36.90 8.76 -5.50
CA SER A 404 37.92 7.84 -5.99
C SER A 404 38.95 7.48 -4.89
N SER A 405 39.65 6.36 -5.11
CA SER A 405 40.67 5.74 -4.25
C SER A 405 40.20 5.00 -2.98
N THR A 406 40.12 3.67 -3.13
CA THR A 406 40.78 2.68 -2.24
C THR A 406 40.60 2.78 -0.72
N GLN A 407 39.50 2.23 -0.18
CA GLN A 407 39.55 1.17 0.85
C GLN A 407 38.18 0.52 1.15
N VAL A 408 38.24 -0.76 1.57
CA VAL A 408 37.19 -1.60 2.21
C VAL A 408 35.72 -1.28 1.88
N ALA A 409 35.14 -2.07 0.95
CA ALA A 409 33.71 -2.00 0.66
C ALA A 409 32.84 -2.42 1.87
N SER A 410 31.82 -1.61 2.19
CA SER A 410 30.74 -1.98 3.10
C SER A 410 29.38 -1.92 2.36
N PRO A 411 28.62 -3.02 2.27
CA PRO A 411 27.43 -3.08 1.41
C PRO A 411 26.17 -2.63 2.15
N ARG A 412 25.85 -1.33 2.14
CA ARG A 412 24.65 -0.80 2.84
C ARG A 412 23.75 0.23 2.12
N PRO A 413 24.21 1.16 1.25
CA PRO A 413 23.31 2.18 0.70
C PRO A 413 22.16 1.66 -0.20
N GLN A 414 22.34 0.51 -0.86
CA GLN A 414 21.39 0.03 -1.87
C GLN A 414 20.19 -0.77 -1.33
N SER A 415 20.24 -1.36 -0.11
CA SER A 415 19.07 -2.10 0.39
C SER A 415 17.93 -1.16 0.75
N MET A 416 18.17 -0.15 1.61
CA MET A 416 17.15 0.77 2.12
C MET A 416 16.29 1.41 1.02
N ARG A 417 16.92 1.68 -0.13
CA ARG A 417 16.24 2.18 -1.34
C ARG A 417 15.31 1.15 -1.99
N ALA A 418 15.75 -0.11 -2.10
CA ALA A 418 14.92 -1.22 -2.57
C ALA A 418 13.80 -1.55 -1.56
N ASP A 419 14.12 -1.58 -0.27
CA ASP A 419 13.22 -1.83 0.85
C ASP A 419 12.09 -0.76 0.87
N LEU A 420 12.44 0.52 0.69
CA LEU A 420 11.46 1.61 0.54
C LEU A 420 10.59 1.46 -0.70
N LEU A 421 11.17 1.15 -1.87
CA LEU A 421 10.41 0.94 -3.11
C LEU A 421 9.46 -0.28 -3.00
N GLN A 422 9.85 -1.31 -2.24
CA GLN A 422 8.98 -2.45 -1.92
C GLN A 422 7.86 -2.07 -0.96
N ASN A 423 8.12 -1.22 0.05
CA ASN A 423 7.08 -0.71 0.95
C ASN A 423 6.07 0.20 0.22
N ILE A 424 6.52 1.01 -0.75
CA ILE A 424 5.60 1.81 -1.60
C ILE A 424 4.75 0.92 -2.52
N GLU A 425 5.30 -0.18 -3.05
CA GLU A 425 4.50 -1.16 -3.82
C GLU A 425 3.48 -1.88 -2.93
N GLN A 426 3.86 -2.26 -1.70
CA GLN A 426 2.91 -2.79 -0.71
C GLN A 426 1.81 -1.78 -0.36
N LEU A 427 2.14 -0.49 -0.24
CA LEU A 427 1.16 0.57 0.04
C LEU A 427 0.14 0.70 -1.10
N LYS A 428 0.61 0.74 -2.34
CA LYS A 428 -0.21 0.68 -3.56
C LYS A 428 -1.11 -0.57 -3.59
N ASP A 429 -0.56 -1.75 -3.32
CA ASP A 429 -1.34 -3.00 -3.32
C ASP A 429 -2.40 -3.04 -2.21
N ARG A 430 -2.12 -2.46 -1.03
CA ARG A 430 -3.11 -2.28 0.05
C ARG A 430 -4.24 -1.34 -0.36
N TRP A 431 -3.93 -0.21 -1.00
CA TRP A 431 -4.95 0.71 -1.53
C TRP A 431 -5.79 0.08 -2.64
N ASN A 432 -5.17 -0.69 -3.54
CA ASN A 432 -5.87 -1.45 -4.58
C ASN A 432 -6.81 -2.51 -3.97
N LEU A 433 -6.34 -3.28 -2.99
CA LEU A 433 -7.17 -4.23 -2.25
C LEU A 433 -8.35 -3.53 -1.53
N ASN A 434 -8.12 -2.39 -0.89
CA ASN A 434 -9.17 -1.61 -0.25
C ASN A 434 -10.21 -1.11 -1.27
N SER A 435 -9.78 -0.60 -2.42
CA SER A 435 -10.68 -0.18 -3.51
C SER A 435 -11.55 -1.35 -4.01
N GLN A 436 -10.95 -2.55 -4.17
CA GLN A 436 -11.70 -3.76 -4.52
C GLN A 436 -12.67 -4.22 -3.42
N ILE A 437 -12.39 -3.97 -2.15
CA ILE A 437 -13.32 -4.28 -1.04
C ILE A 437 -14.48 -3.28 -1.04
N ALA A 438 -14.24 -1.98 -1.26
CA ALA A 438 -15.30 -0.97 -1.38
C ALA A 438 -16.23 -1.26 -2.58
N VAL A 439 -15.68 -1.63 -3.74
CA VAL A 439 -16.46 -2.10 -4.90
C VAL A 439 -17.26 -3.37 -4.59
N LYS A 440 -16.73 -4.30 -3.78
CA LYS A 440 -17.47 -5.48 -3.31
C LYS A 440 -18.57 -5.14 -2.28
N CYS A 441 -18.43 -4.05 -1.53
CA CYS A 441 -19.47 -3.56 -0.63
C CYS A 441 -20.66 -3.01 -1.43
N LEU A 442 -20.40 -2.16 -2.43
CA LEU A 442 -21.40 -1.67 -3.40
C LEU A 442 -22.11 -2.83 -4.13
N LEU A 443 -21.33 -3.78 -4.65
CA LEU A 443 -21.86 -4.99 -5.28
C LEU A 443 -22.83 -5.74 -4.34
N SER A 444 -22.50 -5.87 -3.06
CA SER A 444 -23.29 -6.65 -2.09
C SER A 444 -24.63 -5.97 -1.77
N GLU A 445 -24.67 -4.63 -1.77
CA GLU A 445 -25.92 -3.85 -1.67
C GLU A 445 -26.87 -4.21 -2.82
N VAL A 446 -26.43 -4.01 -4.08
CA VAL A 446 -27.22 -4.33 -5.28
C VAL A 446 -27.62 -5.80 -5.32
N VAL A 447 -26.66 -6.73 -5.07
CA VAL A 447 -26.89 -8.18 -5.12
C VAL A 447 -27.92 -8.62 -4.08
N THR A 448 -27.94 -8.04 -2.88
CA THR A 448 -28.96 -8.34 -1.86
C THR A 448 -30.36 -7.99 -2.36
N ASP A 449 -30.51 -6.88 -3.07
CA ASP A 449 -31.81 -6.35 -3.48
C ASP A 449 -32.36 -7.05 -4.73
N ILE A 450 -31.48 -7.52 -5.63
CA ILE A 450 -31.89 -8.38 -6.75
C ILE A 450 -32.03 -9.86 -6.37
N THR A 451 -31.51 -10.32 -5.22
CA THR A 451 -31.58 -11.73 -4.78
C THR A 451 -32.99 -12.34 -4.82
N PRO A 452 -34.08 -11.64 -4.40
CA PRO A 452 -35.45 -12.15 -4.52
C PRO A 452 -35.87 -12.45 -5.98
N GLN A 453 -35.43 -11.64 -6.94
CA GLN A 453 -35.73 -11.83 -8.37
C GLN A 453 -34.82 -12.90 -8.99
N LEU A 454 -33.53 -12.92 -8.62
CA LEU A 454 -32.57 -13.96 -8.97
C LEU A 454 -33.05 -15.37 -8.55
N ALA A 455 -33.75 -15.47 -7.41
CA ALA A 455 -34.35 -16.74 -6.96
C ALA A 455 -35.54 -17.21 -7.83
N LEU A 456 -36.18 -16.32 -8.59
CA LEU A 456 -37.26 -16.68 -9.52
C LEU A 456 -36.74 -17.20 -10.87
N ILE A 457 -35.47 -16.99 -11.21
CA ILE A 457 -34.87 -17.45 -12.46
C ILE A 457 -34.96 -18.97 -12.57
N LEU A 458 -35.48 -19.44 -13.70
CA LEU A 458 -35.80 -20.85 -13.99
C LEU A 458 -36.68 -21.51 -12.92
N SER A 459 -37.56 -20.75 -12.26
CA SER A 459 -38.68 -21.29 -11.49
C SER A 459 -39.91 -21.55 -12.37
N SER A 460 -40.96 -22.17 -11.83
CA SER A 460 -42.26 -22.29 -12.51
C SER A 460 -42.95 -20.95 -12.79
N LYS A 461 -42.49 -19.84 -12.20
CA LYS A 461 -42.99 -18.48 -12.46
C LYS A 461 -42.19 -17.72 -13.52
N TRP A 462 -41.06 -18.26 -13.97
CA TRP A 462 -40.18 -17.64 -14.96
C TRP A 462 -40.75 -17.76 -16.38
N LEU A 463 -41.22 -18.96 -16.75
CA LEU A 463 -41.63 -19.24 -18.12
C LEU A 463 -42.83 -18.37 -18.55
N GLY A 464 -42.66 -17.65 -19.66
CA GLY A 464 -43.67 -16.76 -20.24
C GLY A 464 -43.69 -15.34 -19.67
N THR A 465 -42.85 -14.99 -18.69
CA THR A 465 -42.85 -13.65 -18.07
C THR A 465 -41.43 -13.09 -17.87
N LEU A 466 -41.09 -11.99 -18.56
CA LEU A 466 -39.79 -11.32 -18.45
C LEU A 466 -39.60 -10.50 -17.15
N SER A 467 -40.64 -10.38 -16.32
CA SER A 467 -40.71 -9.44 -15.20
C SER A 467 -39.57 -9.56 -14.19
N ALA A 468 -39.04 -10.76 -13.95
CA ALA A 468 -37.91 -10.96 -13.05
C ALA A 468 -36.65 -10.25 -13.59
N VAL A 469 -36.36 -10.42 -14.89
CA VAL A 469 -35.18 -9.82 -15.53
C VAL A 469 -35.36 -8.33 -15.76
N ASP A 470 -36.54 -7.89 -16.20
CA ASP A 470 -36.80 -6.45 -16.30
C ASP A 470 -36.70 -5.77 -14.93
N THR A 471 -37.18 -6.38 -13.84
CA THR A 471 -36.98 -5.84 -12.48
C THR A 471 -35.50 -5.77 -12.11
N ILE A 472 -34.71 -6.82 -12.36
CA ILE A 472 -33.25 -6.82 -12.15
C ILE A 472 -32.59 -5.69 -12.95
N CYS A 473 -32.98 -5.51 -14.22
CA CYS A 473 -32.46 -4.45 -15.08
C CYS A 473 -32.81 -3.06 -14.56
N PHE A 474 -34.05 -2.80 -14.15
CA PHE A 474 -34.45 -1.52 -13.56
C PHE A 474 -33.72 -1.25 -12.24
N THR A 475 -33.62 -2.23 -11.33
CA THR A 475 -32.86 -2.06 -10.08
C THR A 475 -31.38 -1.73 -10.33
N ILE A 476 -30.74 -2.36 -11.32
CA ILE A 476 -29.36 -2.03 -11.71
C ILE A 476 -29.26 -0.63 -12.35
N GLU A 477 -30.26 -0.20 -13.13
CA GLU A 477 -30.30 1.13 -13.76
C GLU A 477 -30.64 2.25 -12.77
N ASP A 478 -31.39 1.97 -11.70
CA ASP A 478 -31.61 2.87 -10.56
C ASP A 478 -30.32 3.04 -9.74
N TYR A 479 -29.70 1.94 -9.30
CA TYR A 479 -28.40 1.99 -8.61
C TYR A 479 -27.29 2.57 -9.50
N TYR A 480 -27.40 2.54 -10.82
CA TYR A 480 -26.43 3.16 -11.71
C TYR A 480 -26.38 4.69 -11.56
N GLN A 481 -27.46 5.34 -11.10
CA GLN A 481 -27.49 6.79 -10.89
C GLN A 481 -26.39 7.23 -9.91
N ASP A 482 -26.22 6.51 -8.79
CA ASP A 482 -25.11 6.76 -7.85
C ASP A 482 -23.78 6.17 -8.35
N HIS A 483 -23.78 4.97 -8.94
CA HIS A 483 -22.54 4.36 -9.44
C HIS A 483 -21.91 5.10 -10.62
N CYS A 484 -22.65 5.93 -11.37
CA CYS A 484 -22.08 6.71 -12.47
C CYS A 484 -21.04 7.73 -12.00
N HIS A 485 -21.01 8.05 -10.69
CA HIS A 485 -20.01 8.90 -10.04
C HIS A 485 -18.70 8.16 -9.68
N LEU A 486 -18.57 6.86 -9.99
CA LEU A 486 -17.30 6.13 -9.91
C LEU A 486 -16.33 6.52 -11.05
N LYS A 487 -15.03 6.46 -10.75
CA LYS A 487 -13.95 6.36 -11.75
C LYS A 487 -14.21 5.21 -12.73
N ALA A 488 -13.91 5.43 -14.01
CA ALA A 488 -14.31 4.52 -15.10
C ALA A 488 -13.82 3.07 -14.91
N SER A 489 -12.57 2.87 -14.50
CA SER A 489 -12.01 1.55 -14.19
C SER A 489 -12.74 0.81 -13.06
N LEU A 490 -13.17 1.51 -12.00
CA LEU A 490 -13.96 0.93 -10.90
C LEU A 490 -15.38 0.61 -11.35
N LEU A 491 -16.02 1.52 -12.10
CA LEU A 491 -17.36 1.32 -12.65
C LEU A 491 -17.41 0.10 -13.59
N ASN A 492 -16.45 0.02 -14.51
CA ASN A 492 -16.34 -1.09 -15.45
C ASN A 492 -16.04 -2.42 -14.72
N SER A 493 -15.27 -2.40 -13.62
CA SER A 493 -15.09 -3.57 -12.77
C SER A 493 -16.36 -3.97 -11.99
N LEU A 494 -17.13 -3.00 -11.50
CA LEU A 494 -18.39 -3.25 -10.79
C LEU A 494 -19.46 -3.83 -11.74
N LEU A 495 -19.61 -3.25 -12.94
CA LEU A 495 -20.55 -3.70 -13.97
C LEU A 495 -20.20 -5.11 -14.48
N MET A 496 -18.90 -5.41 -14.66
CA MET A 496 -18.44 -6.75 -15.02
C MET A 496 -18.81 -7.78 -13.94
N GLU A 497 -18.50 -7.50 -12.67
CA GLU A 497 -18.82 -8.40 -11.55
C GLU A 497 -20.35 -8.54 -11.36
N LEU A 498 -21.15 -7.48 -11.54
CA LEU A 498 -22.62 -7.56 -11.57
C LEU A 498 -23.12 -8.49 -12.68
N GLN A 499 -22.64 -8.33 -13.92
CA GLN A 499 -23.02 -9.20 -15.03
C GLN A 499 -22.65 -10.66 -14.75
N ILE A 500 -21.47 -10.90 -14.16
CA ILE A 500 -21.03 -12.21 -13.69
C ILE A 500 -22.00 -12.76 -12.63
N ARG A 501 -22.40 -11.99 -11.61
CA ARG A 501 -23.33 -12.47 -10.55
C ARG A 501 -24.71 -12.84 -11.07
N VAL A 502 -25.24 -12.13 -12.08
CA VAL A 502 -26.52 -12.50 -12.69
C VAL A 502 -26.37 -13.80 -13.50
N VAL A 503 -25.37 -13.89 -14.39
CA VAL A 503 -25.09 -15.12 -15.18
C VAL A 503 -24.78 -16.33 -14.30
N GLN A 504 -24.11 -16.13 -13.15
CA GLN A 504 -23.89 -17.17 -12.14
C GLN A 504 -25.18 -17.81 -11.65
N GLU A 505 -26.26 -17.05 -11.45
CA GLU A 505 -27.49 -17.62 -10.90
C GLU A 505 -28.24 -18.48 -11.92
N TYR A 506 -28.25 -18.07 -13.20
CA TYR A 506 -28.68 -18.96 -14.29
C TYR A 506 -27.89 -20.28 -14.27
N MET A 507 -26.55 -20.22 -14.22
CA MET A 507 -25.71 -21.42 -14.21
C MET A 507 -25.92 -22.30 -12.97
N LYS A 508 -26.17 -21.71 -11.78
CA LYS A 508 -26.58 -22.44 -10.58
C LYS A 508 -27.96 -23.08 -10.73
N ALA A 509 -28.91 -22.39 -11.36
CA ALA A 509 -30.25 -22.90 -11.61
C ALA A 509 -30.28 -24.06 -12.62
N PHE A 510 -29.39 -24.06 -13.62
CA PHE A 510 -29.14 -25.20 -14.51
C PHE A 510 -28.46 -26.37 -13.78
N GLU A 511 -27.46 -26.14 -12.93
CA GLU A 511 -26.86 -27.20 -12.09
C GLU A 511 -27.92 -27.86 -11.17
N ALA A 512 -28.74 -27.02 -10.53
CA ALA A 512 -29.82 -27.44 -9.65
C ALA A 512 -31.02 -28.08 -10.38
N ARG A 513 -31.18 -27.83 -11.70
CA ARG A 513 -32.34 -28.22 -12.52
C ARG A 513 -33.66 -27.73 -11.91
N ARG A 514 -33.77 -26.41 -11.68
CA ARG A 514 -34.97 -25.77 -11.09
C ARG A 514 -36.23 -25.90 -11.94
N LEU A 515 -36.08 -26.12 -13.24
CA LEU A 515 -37.17 -26.34 -14.21
C LEU A 515 -36.87 -27.60 -15.03
N THR A 516 -37.93 -28.28 -15.47
CA THR A 516 -37.86 -29.45 -16.37
C THR A 516 -39.01 -29.37 -17.36
N PHE A 517 -38.73 -29.64 -18.64
CA PHE A 517 -39.73 -29.61 -19.71
C PHE A 517 -40.27 -31.02 -19.98
N GLN A 518 -41.52 -31.10 -20.43
CA GLN A 518 -42.15 -32.35 -20.88
C GLN A 518 -41.95 -32.54 -22.39
N ASN A 519 -42.03 -31.44 -23.15
CA ASN A 519 -42.02 -31.45 -24.61
C ASN A 519 -41.01 -30.44 -25.19
N TYR A 520 -40.51 -30.74 -26.40
CA TYR A 520 -39.64 -29.84 -27.18
C TYR A 520 -40.16 -28.40 -27.32
N GLU A 521 -41.47 -28.21 -27.41
CA GLU A 521 -42.07 -26.87 -27.58
C GLU A 521 -41.95 -26.01 -26.31
N GLU A 522 -42.06 -26.61 -25.12
CA GLU A 522 -41.80 -25.93 -23.85
C GLU A 522 -40.30 -25.62 -23.69
N ARG A 523 -39.44 -26.59 -24.03
CA ARG A 523 -37.98 -26.43 -24.01
C ARG A 523 -37.52 -25.32 -24.96
N LYS A 524 -38.15 -25.22 -26.14
CA LYS A 524 -37.89 -24.15 -27.10
C LYS A 524 -38.43 -22.82 -26.60
N ALA A 525 -39.64 -22.74 -26.05
CA ALA A 525 -40.16 -21.49 -25.49
C ALA A 525 -39.26 -20.93 -24.37
N ALA A 526 -38.71 -21.81 -23.53
CA ALA A 526 -37.68 -21.46 -22.55
C ALA A 526 -36.38 -20.97 -23.19
N SER A 527 -35.90 -21.62 -24.25
CA SER A 527 -34.74 -21.17 -25.02
C SER A 527 -34.95 -19.78 -25.64
N ASP A 528 -36.11 -19.56 -26.27
CA ASP A 528 -36.48 -18.30 -26.92
C ASP A 528 -36.67 -17.16 -25.89
N GLN A 529 -37.03 -17.49 -24.63
CA GLN A 529 -37.04 -16.54 -23.51
C GLN A 529 -35.61 -16.24 -23.01
N LEU A 530 -34.78 -17.27 -22.82
CA LEU A 530 -33.40 -17.11 -22.36
C LEU A 530 -32.58 -16.24 -23.32
N CYS A 531 -32.79 -16.35 -24.63
CA CYS A 531 -32.19 -15.45 -25.62
C CYS A 531 -32.59 -13.99 -25.37
N LYS A 532 -33.89 -13.69 -25.22
CA LYS A 532 -34.39 -12.33 -24.98
C LYS A 532 -33.85 -11.74 -23.68
N GLU A 533 -33.76 -12.54 -22.63
CA GLU A 533 -33.19 -12.12 -21.34
C GLU A 533 -31.69 -11.83 -21.46
N ALA A 534 -30.94 -12.67 -22.17
CA ALA A 534 -29.51 -12.49 -22.44
C ALA A 534 -29.23 -11.24 -23.31
N GLU A 535 -30.06 -10.98 -24.33
CA GLU A 535 -30.01 -9.78 -25.16
C GLU A 535 -30.38 -8.53 -24.35
N ARG A 536 -31.45 -8.57 -23.55
CA ARG A 536 -31.88 -7.45 -22.69
C ARG A 536 -30.81 -7.06 -21.68
N MET A 537 -30.16 -8.04 -21.05
CA MET A 537 -29.01 -7.79 -20.18
C MET A 537 -27.80 -7.25 -20.96
N LYS A 538 -27.54 -7.74 -22.18
CA LYS A 538 -26.47 -7.22 -23.04
C LYS A 538 -26.69 -5.73 -23.36
N GLU A 539 -27.89 -5.36 -23.79
CA GLU A 539 -28.29 -3.96 -24.07
C GLU A 539 -28.11 -3.04 -22.85
N LEU A 540 -28.43 -3.53 -21.64
CA LEU A 540 -28.23 -2.76 -20.42
C LEU A 540 -26.74 -2.53 -20.16
N PHE A 541 -25.95 -3.60 -20.01
CA PHE A 541 -24.54 -3.44 -19.65
C PHE A 541 -23.76 -2.64 -20.72
N SER A 542 -24.03 -2.85 -22.02
CA SER A 542 -23.43 -2.04 -23.10
C SER A 542 -23.83 -0.56 -23.10
N ARG A 543 -24.89 -0.16 -22.38
CA ARG A 543 -25.31 1.24 -22.19
C ARG A 543 -24.65 1.89 -20.97
N LEU A 544 -24.41 1.11 -19.91
CA LEU A 544 -23.90 1.61 -18.62
C LEU A 544 -22.37 1.74 -18.58
N ILE A 545 -21.64 1.01 -19.42
CA ILE A 545 -20.17 1.05 -19.51
C ILE A 545 -19.66 2.40 -20.00
N LYS A 546 -18.69 2.99 -19.29
CA LYS A 546 -17.91 4.13 -19.79
C LYS A 546 -16.79 3.58 -20.67
N GLN A 547 -16.78 3.93 -21.96
CA GLN A 547 -15.65 3.64 -22.85
C GLN A 547 -14.46 4.54 -22.49
N GLU A 548 -13.25 3.97 -22.39
CA GLU A 548 -12.01 4.71 -22.21
C GLU A 548 -11.33 4.89 -23.59
N ASP A 549 -10.99 6.12 -23.96
CA ASP A 549 -10.63 6.52 -25.35
C ASP A 549 -9.39 5.81 -25.96
N ASP A 550 -8.56 5.15 -25.14
CA ASP A 550 -7.30 4.50 -25.56
C ASP A 550 -7.37 2.95 -25.60
N SER A 551 -8.46 2.31 -25.16
CA SER A 551 -8.56 0.84 -25.14
C SER A 551 -9.13 0.26 -26.44
N SER A 552 -8.32 -0.49 -27.20
CA SER A 552 -8.75 -1.20 -28.43
C SER A 552 -9.24 -2.63 -28.19
N GLU A 553 -9.47 -3.04 -26.94
CA GLU A 553 -10.10 -4.33 -26.60
C GLU A 553 -11.60 -4.08 -26.32
N GLU A 554 -12.50 -4.67 -27.10
CA GLU A 554 -13.95 -4.56 -26.86
C GLU A 554 -14.32 -5.21 -25.51
N PHE A 555 -15.16 -4.54 -24.71
CA PHE A 555 -15.67 -5.10 -23.46
C PHE A 555 -16.61 -6.28 -23.77
N GLU A 556 -16.12 -7.51 -23.67
CA GLU A 556 -16.92 -8.68 -24.02
C GLU A 556 -17.94 -9.03 -22.93
N THR A 557 -19.21 -9.01 -23.31
CA THR A 557 -20.34 -9.29 -22.42
C THR A 557 -20.49 -10.77 -22.09
N VAL A 558 -20.43 -11.11 -20.80
CA VAL A 558 -20.54 -12.47 -20.25
C VAL A 558 -21.91 -13.12 -20.51
N THR A 559 -22.93 -12.33 -20.88
CA THR A 559 -24.22 -12.83 -21.38
C THR A 559 -24.12 -13.72 -22.63
N SER A 560 -22.99 -13.70 -23.35
CA SER A 560 -22.70 -14.64 -24.46
C SER A 560 -22.77 -16.11 -24.05
N VAL A 561 -22.53 -16.42 -22.76
CA VAL A 561 -22.69 -17.76 -22.18
C VAL A 561 -24.14 -18.22 -22.24
N LEU A 562 -25.10 -17.33 -21.92
CA LEU A 562 -26.53 -17.67 -21.87
C LEU A 562 -27.10 -17.93 -23.28
N LEU A 563 -26.61 -17.21 -24.29
CA LEU A 563 -26.96 -17.47 -25.70
C LEU A 563 -26.49 -18.87 -26.13
N ALA A 564 -25.26 -19.26 -25.78
CA ALA A 564 -24.74 -20.59 -26.08
C ALA A 564 -25.44 -21.72 -25.27
N VAL A 565 -25.96 -21.40 -24.08
CA VAL A 565 -26.85 -22.31 -23.34
C VAL A 565 -28.19 -22.48 -24.05
N ALA A 566 -28.77 -21.38 -24.57
CA ALA A 566 -30.00 -21.43 -25.36
C ALA A 566 -29.82 -22.24 -26.65
N GLU A 567 -28.70 -22.09 -27.38
CA GLU A 567 -28.35 -22.92 -28.55
C GLU A 567 -28.50 -24.43 -28.23
N VAL A 568 -27.89 -24.90 -27.13
CA VAL A 568 -27.96 -26.30 -26.68
C VAL A 568 -29.39 -26.73 -26.28
N MET A 569 -30.19 -25.84 -25.70
CA MET A 569 -31.61 -26.12 -25.37
C MET A 569 -32.51 -26.18 -26.61
N SER A 570 -32.29 -25.29 -27.58
CA SER A 570 -33.08 -25.16 -28.82
C SER A 570 -32.94 -26.36 -29.77
N LEU A 571 -31.83 -27.10 -29.65
CA LEU A 571 -31.44 -28.19 -30.52
C LEU A 571 -32.52 -29.28 -30.57
N ARG A 572 -33.02 -29.58 -31.77
CA ARG A 572 -34.15 -30.51 -31.97
C ARG A 572 -33.72 -31.98 -32.04
N ASP A 573 -32.63 -32.27 -32.75
CA ASP A 573 -32.09 -33.63 -32.83
C ASP A 573 -31.35 -33.99 -31.52
N LYS A 574 -31.32 -35.28 -31.19
CA LYS A 574 -30.46 -35.86 -30.14
C LYS A 574 -29.09 -36.25 -30.69
N SER A 575 -28.98 -36.63 -31.96
CA SER A 575 -27.72 -37.09 -32.57
C SER A 575 -26.62 -36.01 -32.53
N LEU A 576 -27.00 -34.74 -32.74
CA LEU A 576 -26.12 -33.58 -32.76
C LEU A 576 -25.73 -33.08 -31.35
N LEU A 577 -26.37 -33.58 -30.29
CA LEU A 577 -26.19 -33.06 -28.93
C LEU A 577 -24.73 -33.18 -28.45
N ALA A 578 -24.05 -34.27 -28.78
CA ALA A 578 -22.63 -34.45 -28.44
C ALA A 578 -21.73 -33.43 -29.15
N LEU A 579 -22.09 -32.99 -30.36
CA LEU A 579 -21.35 -32.01 -31.14
C LEU A 579 -21.53 -30.60 -30.56
N GLU A 580 -22.77 -30.17 -30.30
CA GLU A 580 -23.03 -28.83 -29.74
C GLU A 580 -22.52 -28.69 -28.30
N VAL A 581 -22.65 -29.74 -27.48
CA VAL A 581 -22.05 -29.77 -26.13
C VAL A 581 -20.51 -29.71 -26.23
N SER A 582 -19.90 -30.36 -27.21
CA SER A 582 -18.45 -30.26 -27.45
C SER A 582 -18.03 -28.86 -27.94
N SER A 583 -18.85 -28.21 -28.79
CA SER A 583 -18.67 -26.81 -29.20
C SER A 583 -18.74 -25.86 -28.00
N PHE A 584 -19.75 -26.02 -27.15
CA PHE A 584 -19.94 -25.25 -25.92
C PHE A 584 -18.72 -25.36 -24.98
N VAL A 585 -18.23 -26.56 -24.69
CA VAL A 585 -17.07 -26.73 -23.79
C VAL A 585 -15.77 -26.24 -24.45
N GLN A 586 -15.65 -26.24 -25.77
CA GLN A 586 -14.51 -25.61 -26.46
C GLN A 586 -14.53 -24.08 -26.32
N LYS A 587 -15.71 -23.46 -26.39
CA LYS A 587 -15.91 -22.02 -26.15
C LYS A 587 -15.75 -21.65 -24.65
N TYR A 588 -16.13 -22.56 -23.75
CA TYR A 588 -16.17 -22.34 -22.30
C TYR A 588 -15.49 -23.49 -21.50
N PRO A 589 -14.16 -23.65 -21.57
CA PRO A 589 -13.43 -24.84 -21.09
C PRO A 589 -13.36 -25.01 -19.58
N ASN A 590 -13.85 -24.06 -18.79
CA ASN A 590 -13.81 -24.08 -17.33
C ASN A 590 -15.14 -24.53 -16.68
N ILE A 591 -16.15 -24.95 -17.46
CA ILE A 591 -17.44 -25.44 -16.92
C ILE A 591 -17.27 -26.72 -16.09
N SER A 592 -18.02 -26.86 -14.99
CA SER A 592 -18.01 -28.10 -14.20
C SER A 592 -18.82 -29.22 -14.85
N VAL A 593 -18.46 -30.47 -14.55
CA VAL A 593 -19.22 -31.65 -15.01
C VAL A 593 -20.65 -31.62 -14.48
N GLU A 594 -20.85 -31.10 -13.26
CA GLU A 594 -22.15 -30.93 -12.62
C GLU A 594 -23.02 -29.90 -13.36
N GLN A 595 -22.46 -28.74 -13.74
CA GLN A 595 -23.17 -27.71 -14.51
C GLN A 595 -23.51 -28.22 -15.92
N LEU A 596 -22.55 -28.85 -16.59
CA LEU A 596 -22.73 -29.40 -17.94
C LEU A 596 -23.75 -30.54 -17.96
N SER A 597 -23.70 -31.45 -16.97
CA SER A 597 -24.71 -32.51 -16.79
C SER A 597 -26.08 -31.96 -16.39
N GLY A 598 -26.13 -30.83 -15.68
CA GLY A 598 -27.37 -30.13 -15.35
C GLY A 598 -28.05 -29.58 -16.62
N LEU A 599 -27.30 -28.84 -17.43
CA LEU A 599 -27.72 -28.32 -18.74
C LEU A 599 -28.21 -29.42 -19.68
N ILE A 600 -27.41 -30.48 -19.88
CA ILE A 600 -27.79 -31.60 -20.76
C ILE A 600 -29.10 -32.25 -20.27
N GLN A 601 -29.29 -32.37 -18.96
CA GLN A 601 -30.50 -32.93 -18.35
C GLN A 601 -31.72 -31.98 -18.36
N MET A 602 -31.61 -30.74 -18.87
CA MET A 602 -32.80 -29.93 -19.16
C MET A 602 -33.65 -30.51 -20.30
N ARG A 603 -33.08 -31.41 -21.12
CA ARG A 603 -33.77 -32.08 -22.22
C ARG A 603 -34.63 -33.25 -21.72
N GLU A 604 -35.90 -33.29 -22.14
CA GLU A 604 -36.84 -34.38 -21.88
C GLU A 604 -36.35 -35.73 -22.44
N ASP A 605 -35.55 -35.71 -23.51
CA ASP A 605 -35.06 -36.88 -24.22
C ASP A 605 -33.73 -37.46 -23.67
N VAL A 606 -33.21 -36.98 -22.54
CA VAL A 606 -31.89 -37.39 -22.01
C VAL A 606 -31.93 -37.84 -20.54
N GLY A 607 -31.44 -39.06 -20.28
CA GLY A 607 -31.44 -39.66 -18.93
C GLY A 607 -30.38 -39.07 -17.97
N ARG A 608 -30.58 -39.19 -16.65
CA ARG A 608 -29.63 -38.70 -15.63
C ARG A 608 -28.22 -39.33 -15.76
N SER A 609 -28.17 -40.61 -16.07
CA SER A 609 -26.91 -41.36 -16.30
C SER A 609 -26.24 -40.91 -17.60
N GLU A 610 -27.01 -40.87 -18.68
CA GLU A 610 -26.60 -40.46 -20.02
C GLU A 610 -26.03 -39.02 -20.03
N ALA A 611 -26.75 -38.06 -19.45
CA ALA A 611 -26.29 -36.68 -19.32
C ALA A 611 -24.96 -36.56 -18.57
N ARG A 612 -24.77 -37.36 -17.50
CA ARG A 612 -23.53 -37.34 -16.71
C ARG A 612 -22.37 -38.02 -17.44
N GLN A 613 -22.62 -39.11 -18.15
CA GLN A 613 -21.62 -39.80 -18.96
C GLN A 613 -21.15 -38.90 -20.10
N LEU A 614 -22.08 -38.29 -20.86
CA LEU A 614 -21.76 -37.36 -21.94
C LEU A 614 -20.98 -36.14 -21.45
N ALA A 615 -21.37 -35.56 -20.30
CA ALA A 615 -20.63 -34.47 -19.68
C ALA A 615 -19.21 -34.87 -19.26
N GLN A 616 -19.04 -36.06 -18.66
CA GLN A 616 -17.73 -36.58 -18.24
C GLN A 616 -16.82 -36.85 -19.44
N GLU A 617 -17.35 -37.49 -20.49
CA GLU A 617 -16.61 -37.81 -21.70
C GLU A 617 -16.12 -36.55 -22.41
N ILE A 618 -17.00 -35.61 -22.74
CA ILE A 618 -16.64 -34.38 -23.46
C ILE A 618 -15.66 -33.52 -22.64
N THR A 619 -15.86 -33.42 -21.32
CA THR A 619 -14.93 -32.70 -20.43
C THR A 619 -13.56 -33.39 -20.33
N ALA A 620 -13.50 -34.72 -20.43
CA ALA A 620 -12.24 -35.46 -20.47
C ALA A 620 -11.53 -35.31 -21.82
N GLN A 621 -12.25 -35.44 -22.93
CA GLN A 621 -11.71 -35.26 -24.29
C GLN A 621 -11.14 -33.85 -24.50
N ASN A 622 -11.80 -32.81 -23.98
CA ASN A 622 -11.32 -31.43 -24.17
C ASN A 622 -10.07 -31.09 -23.33
N LYS A 623 -9.85 -31.76 -22.19
CA LYS A 623 -8.59 -31.64 -21.42
C LYS A 623 -7.35 -32.11 -22.19
N LEU A 624 -7.53 -32.90 -23.25
CA LEU A 624 -6.45 -33.42 -24.11
C LEU A 624 -6.20 -32.53 -25.35
N ARG A 625 -7.00 -31.49 -25.59
CA ARG A 625 -6.82 -30.57 -26.72
C ARG A 625 -5.91 -29.39 -26.37
N PRO A 626 -5.13 -28.84 -27.33
CA PRO A 626 -4.45 -27.57 -27.13
C PRO A 626 -5.47 -26.48 -26.85
N LYS A 627 -5.30 -25.74 -25.74
CA LYS A 627 -6.19 -24.63 -25.41
C LYS A 627 -6.01 -23.52 -26.45
N LEU A 628 -7.08 -23.19 -27.18
CA LEU A 628 -7.14 -21.97 -27.99
C LEU A 628 -6.93 -20.77 -27.07
N GLN A 629 -5.81 -20.05 -27.25
CA GLN A 629 -5.38 -18.97 -26.36
C GLN A 629 -6.13 -17.64 -26.61
N GLY A 630 -7.46 -17.69 -26.65
CA GLY A 630 -8.25 -16.49 -26.41
C GLY A 630 -8.09 -16.04 -24.96
N LYS A 631 -7.57 -14.83 -24.72
CA LYS A 631 -7.48 -14.20 -23.38
C LYS A 631 -8.84 -14.19 -22.64
N ILE A 632 -9.91 -14.14 -23.44
CA ILE A 632 -11.32 -13.94 -23.10
C ILE A 632 -11.94 -15.16 -22.40
N ALA A 633 -11.99 -16.31 -23.10
CA ALA A 633 -12.75 -17.49 -22.68
C ALA A 633 -12.33 -18.04 -21.30
N ASN A 634 -11.05 -17.92 -20.96
CA ASN A 634 -10.55 -18.36 -19.65
C ASN A 634 -10.99 -17.45 -18.49
N LYS A 635 -11.16 -16.14 -18.70
CA LYS A 635 -11.65 -15.22 -17.66
C LYS A 635 -13.13 -15.43 -17.41
N ASN A 636 -13.95 -15.30 -18.45
CA ASN A 636 -15.39 -15.10 -18.31
C ASN A 636 -16.08 -16.25 -17.56
N LEU A 637 -15.71 -17.51 -17.82
CA LEU A 637 -16.25 -18.63 -17.04
C LEU A 637 -15.50 -18.93 -15.73
N ALA A 638 -14.24 -18.53 -15.57
CA ALA A 638 -13.54 -18.70 -14.28
C ALA A 638 -14.13 -17.80 -13.17
N HIS A 639 -14.65 -16.63 -13.52
CA HIS A 639 -15.40 -15.79 -12.58
C HIS A 639 -16.85 -16.25 -12.38
N VAL A 640 -17.47 -16.92 -13.37
CA VAL A 640 -18.82 -17.51 -13.23
C VAL A 640 -18.79 -18.83 -12.44
N VAL A 641 -17.71 -19.59 -12.47
CA VAL A 641 -17.52 -20.77 -11.62
C VAL A 641 -16.95 -20.34 -10.26
N VAL A 642 -17.80 -19.70 -9.44
CA VAL A 642 -17.52 -19.51 -8.01
C VAL A 642 -17.38 -20.89 -7.37
N SER A 643 -16.14 -21.22 -6.99
CA SER A 643 -15.83 -22.29 -6.05
C SER A 643 -16.79 -22.19 -4.87
N LYS A 644 -17.46 -23.29 -4.54
CA LYS A 644 -18.42 -23.32 -3.44
C LYS A 644 -17.68 -23.03 -2.13
N ASP A 645 -17.81 -21.80 -1.64
CA ASP A 645 -17.63 -21.43 -0.23
C ASP A 645 -18.73 -22.07 0.63
N LYS A 646 -18.79 -23.41 0.57
CA LYS A 646 -19.09 -24.17 1.77
C LYS A 646 -17.98 -23.79 2.74
N GLN A 647 -18.36 -23.26 3.91
CA GLN A 647 -17.57 -23.49 5.11
C GLN A 647 -17.49 -25.00 5.29
N GLN A 648 -16.45 -25.60 4.71
CA GLN A 648 -16.21 -27.03 4.76
C GLN A 648 -15.64 -27.33 6.13
N TYR A 649 -16.55 -27.46 7.11
CA TYR A 649 -16.29 -28.08 8.40
C TYR A 649 -15.52 -29.37 8.12
N ARG A 650 -14.22 -29.35 8.43
CA ARG A 650 -13.36 -30.51 8.23
C ARG A 650 -13.74 -31.52 9.28
N ASN A 651 -14.49 -32.55 8.89
CA ASN A 651 -14.71 -33.73 9.71
C ASN A 651 -13.34 -34.25 10.18
N GLU A 652 -13.26 -34.87 11.37
CA GLU A 652 -11.99 -35.34 11.92
C GLU A 652 -11.17 -36.17 10.92
N ASP A 653 -11.84 -36.97 10.09
CA ASP A 653 -11.16 -37.85 9.12
C ASP A 653 -10.52 -37.08 7.97
N ASP A 654 -11.05 -35.90 7.59
CA ASP A 654 -10.38 -35.01 6.63
C ASP A 654 -9.22 -34.25 7.28
N ILE A 655 -9.26 -33.99 8.60
CA ILE A 655 -8.10 -33.50 9.36
C ILE A 655 -7.02 -34.59 9.40
N LYS A 656 -7.35 -35.81 9.83
CA LYS A 656 -6.44 -36.98 9.85
C LYS A 656 -5.85 -37.28 8.46
N ARG A 657 -6.62 -37.10 7.37
CA ARG A 657 -6.15 -37.21 5.97
C ARG A 657 -5.20 -36.10 5.51
N LEU A 658 -5.22 -34.93 6.16
CA LEU A 658 -4.28 -33.84 5.90
C LEU A 658 -3.01 -34.03 6.73
N GLU A 659 -3.13 -34.39 8.01
CA GLU A 659 -2.00 -34.71 8.89
C GLU A 659 -1.18 -35.91 8.37
N SER A 660 -1.84 -36.97 7.91
CA SER A 660 -1.17 -38.15 7.32
C SER A 660 -0.50 -37.87 5.97
N LYS A 661 -0.87 -36.79 5.26
CA LYS A 661 -0.14 -36.32 4.07
C LYS A 661 1.13 -35.53 4.45
N VAL A 662 1.09 -34.77 5.54
CA VAL A 662 2.23 -33.98 6.05
C VAL A 662 3.28 -34.86 6.75
N THR A 663 2.89 -36.00 7.31
CA THR A 663 3.76 -36.91 8.09
C THR A 663 4.33 -38.09 7.29
N ARG A 664 4.22 -38.08 5.95
CA ARG A 664 4.63 -39.20 5.10
C ARG A 664 6.17 -39.25 4.96
N LYS A 665 6.80 -40.30 5.51
CA LYS A 665 8.26 -40.47 5.50
C LYS A 665 8.82 -40.64 4.06
N PRO A 666 10.03 -40.12 3.77
CA PRO A 666 10.66 -40.18 2.45
C PRO A 666 11.12 -41.60 2.06
N ASN A 667 10.93 -41.97 0.78
CA ASN A 667 11.34 -43.25 0.22
C ASN A 667 12.81 -43.19 -0.24
N LYS A 668 13.71 -43.79 0.55
CA LYS A 668 15.17 -43.73 0.34
C LYS A 668 15.65 -44.22 -1.04
N GLU A 669 14.96 -45.20 -1.63
CA GLU A 669 15.35 -45.82 -2.90
C GLU A 669 15.28 -44.84 -4.09
N LEU A 670 14.29 -43.94 -4.11
CA LEU A 670 14.17 -42.91 -5.16
C LEU A 670 15.32 -41.92 -5.11
N ILE A 671 15.72 -41.48 -3.91
CA ILE A 671 16.85 -40.57 -3.69
C ILE A 671 18.16 -41.18 -4.22
N LEU A 672 18.37 -42.48 -3.97
CA LEU A 672 19.55 -43.21 -4.45
C LEU A 672 19.53 -43.39 -5.98
N HIS A 673 18.36 -43.66 -6.56
CA HIS A 673 18.19 -43.75 -8.01
C HIS A 673 18.48 -42.41 -8.71
N GLU A 674 18.03 -41.30 -8.13
CA GLU A 674 18.23 -39.94 -8.65
C GLU A 674 19.72 -39.51 -8.59
N ARG A 675 20.39 -39.77 -7.47
CA ARG A 675 21.85 -39.57 -7.34
C ARG A 675 22.64 -40.39 -8.36
N LYS A 676 22.26 -41.66 -8.57
CA LYS A 676 22.88 -42.52 -9.59
C LYS A 676 22.69 -41.93 -10.99
N ARG A 677 21.48 -41.47 -11.34
CA ARG A 677 21.18 -40.81 -12.62
C ARG A 677 22.04 -39.54 -12.84
N LYS A 678 22.23 -38.72 -11.79
CA LYS A 678 23.05 -37.50 -11.84
C LYS A 678 24.52 -37.78 -12.18
N ILE A 679 25.08 -38.89 -11.67
CA ILE A 679 26.44 -39.34 -12.03
C ILE A 679 26.48 -39.80 -13.50
N GLU A 680 25.55 -40.66 -13.93
CA GLU A 680 25.58 -41.18 -15.32
C GLU A 680 25.40 -40.07 -16.37
N LEU A 681 24.66 -39.00 -16.07
CA LEU A 681 24.53 -37.83 -16.95
C LEU A 681 25.87 -37.08 -17.13
N LYS A 682 26.57 -36.72 -16.03
CA LYS A 682 27.89 -36.07 -16.13
C LYS A 682 28.94 -36.99 -16.78
N CYS A 683 28.79 -38.31 -16.68
CA CYS A 683 29.63 -39.27 -17.40
C CYS A 683 29.35 -39.30 -18.91
N LEU A 684 28.09 -39.16 -19.34
CA LEU A 684 27.70 -39.12 -20.75
C LEU A 684 28.17 -37.83 -21.42
N GLU A 685 27.99 -36.69 -20.76
CA GLU A 685 28.48 -35.37 -21.20
C GLU A 685 30.00 -35.37 -21.45
N MET A 686 30.78 -36.01 -20.57
CA MET A 686 32.22 -36.24 -20.76
C MET A 686 32.53 -37.18 -21.94
N GLN A 687 31.70 -38.20 -22.17
CA GLN A 687 31.85 -39.11 -23.31
C GLN A 687 31.59 -38.38 -24.63
N ASP A 688 30.53 -37.59 -24.72
CA ASP A 688 30.15 -36.83 -25.91
C ASP A 688 31.25 -35.80 -26.26
N LEU A 689 31.71 -35.00 -25.28
CA LEU A 689 32.81 -34.03 -25.45
C LEU A 689 34.12 -34.68 -25.93
N MET A 690 34.45 -35.88 -25.43
CA MET A 690 35.62 -36.62 -25.89
C MET A 690 35.46 -37.21 -27.29
N THR A 691 34.23 -37.54 -27.68
CA THR A 691 33.89 -38.07 -29.01
C THR A 691 33.95 -36.95 -30.06
N GLU A 692 33.42 -35.76 -29.76
CA GLU A 692 33.56 -34.57 -30.61
C GLU A 692 35.04 -34.17 -30.83
N GLN A 693 35.91 -34.44 -29.86
CA GLN A 693 37.36 -34.20 -29.95
C GLN A 693 38.14 -35.33 -30.65
N ASN A 694 37.46 -36.34 -31.22
CA ASN A 694 38.04 -37.47 -31.97
C ASN A 694 39.10 -38.28 -31.18
N TYR A 695 38.92 -38.47 -29.87
CA TYR A 695 39.72 -39.43 -29.11
C TYR A 695 39.37 -40.89 -29.50
N PRO A 696 40.32 -41.84 -29.41
CA PRO A 696 40.03 -43.24 -29.68
C PRO A 696 39.13 -43.84 -28.60
N GLU A 697 38.12 -44.62 -29.02
CA GLU A 697 37.04 -45.18 -28.19
C GLU A 697 37.53 -45.84 -26.87
N GLU A 698 38.66 -46.55 -26.91
CA GLU A 698 39.26 -47.22 -25.75
C GLU A 698 39.73 -46.22 -24.67
N GLU A 699 40.33 -45.09 -25.07
CA GLU A 699 40.70 -44.03 -24.12
C GLU A 699 39.47 -43.33 -23.55
N ILE A 700 38.43 -43.14 -24.35
CA ILE A 700 37.16 -42.54 -23.89
C ILE A 700 36.55 -43.41 -22.80
N GLN A 701 36.45 -44.73 -23.03
CA GLN A 701 35.90 -45.66 -22.04
C GLN A 701 36.76 -45.73 -20.75
N GLU A 702 38.09 -45.70 -20.85
CA GLU A 702 38.96 -45.70 -19.67
C GLU A 702 38.81 -44.39 -18.86
N LYS A 703 38.78 -43.23 -19.53
CA LYS A 703 38.65 -41.91 -18.89
C LYS A 703 37.26 -41.70 -18.29
N VAL A 704 36.18 -42.05 -19.00
CA VAL A 704 34.80 -42.01 -18.49
C VAL A 704 34.63 -43.03 -17.34
N GLY A 705 35.28 -44.19 -17.40
CA GLY A 705 35.32 -45.15 -16.30
C GLY A 705 35.96 -44.59 -15.02
N LYS A 706 37.14 -43.98 -15.14
CA LYS A 706 37.83 -43.28 -14.05
C LYS A 706 36.98 -42.11 -13.52
N TYR A 707 36.36 -41.33 -14.40
CA TYR A 707 35.50 -40.19 -14.05
C TYR A 707 34.23 -40.63 -13.29
N ARG A 708 33.57 -41.72 -13.71
CA ARG A 708 32.42 -42.32 -13.00
C ARG A 708 32.77 -42.77 -11.58
N ALA A 709 33.98 -43.28 -11.36
CA ALA A 709 34.46 -43.66 -10.04
C ALA A 709 34.77 -42.42 -9.16
N LEU A 710 35.42 -41.40 -9.74
CA LEU A 710 35.79 -40.17 -9.06
C LEU A 710 34.54 -39.34 -8.66
N LEU A 711 33.58 -39.18 -9.57
CA LEU A 711 32.29 -38.53 -9.29
C LEU A 711 31.51 -39.23 -8.17
N ARG A 712 31.46 -40.57 -8.17
CA ARG A 712 30.80 -41.34 -7.10
C ARG A 712 31.43 -41.05 -5.74
N LYS A 713 32.76 -41.12 -5.66
CA LYS A 713 33.50 -40.84 -4.43
C LYS A 713 33.26 -39.40 -3.95
N LYS A 714 33.30 -38.42 -4.86
CA LYS A 714 33.08 -37.00 -4.51
C LYS A 714 31.65 -36.73 -3.97
N LEU A 715 30.64 -37.42 -4.52
CA LEU A 715 29.25 -37.37 -4.04
C LEU A 715 29.02 -38.09 -2.69
N GLU A 716 29.97 -38.92 -2.25
CA GLU A 716 29.98 -39.58 -0.93
C GLU A 716 30.77 -38.75 0.11
N GLU A 717 31.77 -37.95 -0.31
CA GLU A 717 32.64 -37.17 0.59
C GLU A 717 32.18 -35.73 0.85
N GLU A 718 31.64 -34.99 -0.14
CA GLU A 718 31.39 -33.53 -0.01
C GLU A 718 29.90 -33.14 0.15
N GLY A 719 28.96 -33.99 -0.25
CA GLY A 719 27.53 -33.64 -0.31
C GLY A 719 27.12 -32.94 -1.61
N ASP A 720 25.86 -32.49 -1.72
CA ASP A 720 25.28 -31.99 -2.97
C ASP A 720 25.57 -30.50 -3.20
N VAL A 721 26.81 -30.19 -3.59
CA VAL A 721 27.25 -28.85 -4.01
C VAL A 721 27.33 -28.79 -5.55
N ASP A 722 26.36 -28.12 -6.17
CA ASP A 722 26.47 -27.52 -7.50
C ASP A 722 26.08 -26.04 -7.35
N ASP A 723 27.07 -25.13 -7.35
CA ASP A 723 26.90 -23.69 -7.17
C ASP A 723 26.51 -22.99 -8.50
N ASP A 724 25.33 -23.31 -9.02
CA ASP A 724 24.72 -22.64 -10.19
C ASP A 724 23.45 -21.88 -9.75
N GLU A 725 23.55 -20.56 -9.54
CA GLU A 725 22.46 -19.73 -8.98
C GLU A 725 21.16 -19.77 -9.81
N GLU A 726 21.26 -19.85 -11.15
CA GLU A 726 20.11 -19.85 -12.06
C GLU A 726 19.31 -21.17 -12.05
N ALA A 727 19.88 -22.26 -11.53
CA ALA A 727 19.19 -23.55 -11.43
C ALA A 727 18.22 -23.64 -10.24
N ASN A 728 18.34 -22.74 -9.26
CA ASN A 728 17.76 -22.93 -7.93
C ASN A 728 16.22 -22.77 -7.90
N GLU A 729 15.65 -21.87 -8.71
CA GLU A 729 14.18 -21.69 -8.80
C GLU A 729 13.42 -22.94 -9.27
N LYS A 730 14.08 -23.84 -10.04
CA LYS A 730 13.47 -25.09 -10.48
C LYS A 730 13.46 -26.16 -9.38
N LYS A 731 14.48 -26.22 -8.52
CA LYS A 731 14.59 -27.21 -7.40
C LYS A 731 13.47 -27.08 -6.36
N VAL A 732 12.86 -25.89 -6.22
CA VAL A 732 11.82 -25.63 -5.19
C VAL A 732 10.48 -26.35 -5.45
N LYS A 733 10.26 -26.89 -6.66
CA LYS A 733 8.99 -27.55 -7.01
C LYS A 733 8.92 -29.05 -6.64
N ASP A 734 10.03 -29.65 -6.22
CA ASP A 734 10.03 -31.05 -5.80
C ASP A 734 9.48 -31.23 -4.38
N SER A 735 8.24 -31.75 -4.33
CA SER A 735 7.47 -31.99 -3.10
C SER A 735 8.22 -32.82 -2.04
N HIS A 736 9.24 -33.58 -2.43
CA HIS A 736 10.04 -34.42 -1.54
C HIS A 736 11.14 -33.63 -0.82
N ILE A 737 11.77 -32.65 -1.48
CA ILE A 737 12.78 -31.76 -0.88
C ILE A 737 12.09 -30.79 0.10
N MET A 738 10.94 -30.25 -0.31
CA MET A 738 10.12 -29.38 0.54
C MET A 738 9.65 -30.09 1.83
N ALA A 739 9.24 -31.36 1.72
CA ALA A 739 8.87 -32.16 2.88
C ALA A 739 10.04 -32.40 3.84
N GLN A 740 11.24 -32.70 3.33
CA GLN A 740 12.44 -32.89 4.15
C GLN A 740 12.82 -31.61 4.91
N MET A 741 12.87 -30.46 4.22
CA MET A 741 13.14 -29.16 4.87
C MET A 741 12.08 -28.78 5.91
N MET A 742 10.80 -29.10 5.65
CA MET A 742 9.72 -28.82 6.61
C MET A 742 9.79 -29.74 7.84
N GLN A 743 10.15 -31.02 7.66
CA GLN A 743 10.39 -31.93 8.78
C GLN A 743 11.59 -31.44 9.63
N GLU A 744 12.70 -31.05 9.00
CA GLU A 744 13.90 -30.61 9.72
C GLU A 744 13.67 -29.29 10.48
N LYS A 745 12.92 -28.34 9.91
CA LYS A 745 12.45 -27.14 10.61
C LYS A 745 11.57 -27.52 11.82
N ASN A 746 10.62 -28.44 11.66
CA ASN A 746 9.77 -28.91 12.75
C ASN A 746 10.59 -29.61 13.86
N ASP A 747 11.56 -30.47 13.52
CA ASP A 747 12.44 -31.13 14.49
C ASP A 747 13.41 -30.13 15.16
N ARG A 748 13.76 -29.01 14.51
CA ARG A 748 14.53 -27.91 15.13
C ARG A 748 13.66 -27.12 16.13
N ILE A 749 12.42 -26.80 15.77
CA ILE A 749 11.43 -26.15 16.65
C ILE A 749 11.11 -27.06 17.85
N ARG A 750 10.90 -28.36 17.63
CA ARG A 750 10.63 -29.35 18.69
C ARG A 750 11.75 -29.40 19.74
N ARG A 751 13.01 -29.34 19.30
CA ARG A 751 14.19 -29.23 20.17
C ARG A 751 14.25 -27.88 20.91
N ALA A 752 14.02 -26.78 20.21
CA ALA A 752 14.05 -25.43 20.81
C ALA A 752 12.98 -25.24 21.90
N LEU A 753 11.79 -25.83 21.72
CA LEU A 753 10.69 -25.82 22.69
C LEU A 753 10.80 -26.95 23.74
N ASN A 754 11.89 -27.71 23.75
CA ASN A 754 12.16 -28.81 24.67
C ASN A 754 11.05 -29.89 24.74
N ILE A 755 10.33 -30.09 23.63
CA ILE A 755 9.18 -31.00 23.55
C ILE A 755 9.69 -32.44 23.40
N LYS A 756 9.53 -33.25 24.46
CA LYS A 756 9.92 -34.67 24.51
C LYS A 756 9.52 -35.43 23.24
N LYS A 757 10.38 -36.37 22.80
CA LYS A 757 10.26 -37.09 21.52
C LYS A 757 8.96 -37.91 21.41
N ASP A 758 8.39 -38.24 22.55
CA ASP A 758 7.22 -39.10 22.75
C ASP A 758 5.93 -38.29 23.00
N TYR A 759 6.01 -36.95 22.97
CA TYR A 759 4.85 -36.07 23.08
C TYR A 759 3.89 -36.28 21.90
N VAL A 760 2.65 -36.64 22.24
CA VAL A 760 1.51 -36.79 21.32
C VAL A 760 0.66 -35.53 21.41
N SER A 761 0.48 -34.83 20.28
CA SER A 761 -0.36 -33.63 20.22
C SER A 761 -1.82 -33.96 20.59
N GLY A 762 -2.51 -33.01 21.23
CA GLY A 762 -3.89 -33.20 21.71
C GLY A 762 -4.04 -33.95 23.04
N ALA A 763 -2.99 -34.61 23.55
CA ALA A 763 -3.06 -35.39 24.80
C ALA A 763 -3.47 -34.56 26.05
N ALA A 764 -3.27 -33.24 26.02
CA ALA A 764 -3.67 -32.32 27.09
C ALA A 764 -5.20 -32.18 27.25
N PHE A 765 -5.98 -32.41 26.19
CA PHE A 765 -7.45 -32.22 26.23
C PHE A 765 -8.21 -33.45 26.76
N LYS A 766 -7.57 -34.62 26.85
CA LYS A 766 -8.16 -35.88 27.33
C LYS A 766 -8.09 -36.05 28.86
N PHE A 767 -8.23 -34.95 29.61
CA PHE A 767 -8.11 -34.94 31.07
C PHE A 767 -9.24 -35.73 31.76
N ASN A 768 -10.49 -35.61 31.28
CA ASN A 768 -11.64 -36.28 31.89
C ASN A 768 -11.67 -37.79 31.64
N GLU A 769 -11.29 -38.25 30.44
CA GLU A 769 -11.22 -39.68 30.11
C GLU A 769 -10.24 -40.41 31.04
N LYS A 770 -8.99 -39.94 31.13
CA LYS A 770 -7.98 -40.55 32.02
C LYS A 770 -8.36 -40.50 33.49
N LYS A 771 -9.11 -39.47 33.93
CA LYS A 771 -9.62 -39.39 35.31
C LYS A 771 -10.71 -40.43 35.57
N ALA A 772 -11.53 -40.76 34.57
CA ALA A 772 -12.50 -41.87 34.65
C ALA A 772 -11.78 -43.23 34.67
N GLU A 773 -10.86 -43.48 33.74
CA GLU A 773 -10.06 -44.73 33.68
C GLU A 773 -9.31 -44.98 35.00
N MET A 774 -8.65 -43.97 35.58
CA MET A 774 -7.95 -44.11 36.86
C MET A 774 -8.91 -44.35 38.04
N ALA A 775 -10.12 -43.79 38.02
CA ALA A 775 -11.13 -44.05 39.05
C ALA A 775 -11.71 -45.47 38.95
N GLU A 776 -11.94 -45.95 37.73
CA GLU A 776 -12.41 -47.32 37.47
C GLU A 776 -11.36 -48.36 37.89
N VAL A 777 -10.10 -48.20 37.46
CA VAL A 777 -8.97 -49.05 37.87
C VAL A 777 -8.73 -49.00 39.38
N ALA A 778 -8.92 -47.85 40.05
CA ALA A 778 -8.85 -47.77 41.50
C ALA A 778 -10.00 -48.52 42.20
N SER A 779 -11.21 -48.51 41.63
CA SER A 779 -12.35 -49.27 42.16
C SER A 779 -12.16 -50.79 42.02
N LEU A 780 -11.59 -51.24 40.88
CA LEU A 780 -11.24 -52.64 40.64
C LEU A 780 -10.15 -53.14 41.59
N ASN A 781 -9.06 -52.39 41.75
CA ASN A 781 -7.99 -52.74 42.71
C ASN A 781 -8.49 -52.79 44.16
N LYS A 782 -9.44 -51.95 44.56
CA LYS A 782 -10.00 -51.97 45.92
C LYS A 782 -10.80 -53.24 46.22
N ASN A 783 -11.43 -53.85 45.20
CA ASN A 783 -12.18 -55.10 45.35
C ASN A 783 -11.30 -56.37 45.31
N LEU A 784 -10.06 -56.27 44.82
CA LEU A 784 -9.12 -57.39 44.74
C LEU A 784 -8.38 -57.67 46.06
N LEU A 785 -8.39 -56.73 47.02
CA LEU A 785 -7.67 -56.82 48.31
C LEU A 785 -8.48 -57.42 49.48
N GLN A 786 -9.58 -58.13 49.20
CA GLN A 786 -10.42 -58.79 50.22
C GLN A 786 -10.66 -60.29 49.97
N ARG A 787 -9.58 -61.07 49.86
CA ARG A 787 -9.61 -62.55 50.00
C ARG A 787 -8.40 -63.06 50.80
N PRO A 788 -8.56 -64.02 51.74
CA PRO A 788 -7.43 -64.59 52.49
C PRO A 788 -6.61 -65.62 51.69
N ALA A 789 -5.34 -65.79 52.03
CA ALA A 789 -4.47 -66.91 51.62
C ALA A 789 -4.75 -68.18 52.47
N PRO A 790 -4.30 -69.39 52.08
CA PRO A 790 -2.86 -69.79 52.08
C PRO A 790 -2.51 -70.68 50.83
N GLU A 791 -1.46 -71.51 50.69
CA GLU A 791 -0.32 -71.99 51.53
C GLU A 791 0.80 -72.66 50.67
N VAL A 792 1.83 -73.23 51.32
CA VAL A 792 2.68 -74.39 50.91
C VAL A 792 3.71 -74.25 49.75
N GLU A 793 5.00 -74.19 50.15
CA GLU A 793 6.19 -74.97 49.69
C GLU A 793 6.67 -74.99 48.21
N LYS A 794 7.94 -75.26 47.84
CA LYS A 794 9.32 -75.23 48.42
C LYS A 794 10.34 -75.53 47.29
N LYS A 795 11.65 -75.32 47.54
CA LYS A 795 12.83 -75.72 46.70
C LYS A 795 13.00 -74.92 45.40
N GLU A 796 14.17 -74.80 44.76
CA GLU A 796 15.61 -74.96 45.12
C GLU A 796 16.42 -74.03 44.16
N GLU A 797 17.52 -73.39 44.58
CA GLU A 797 18.94 -73.83 44.52
C GLU A 797 19.44 -74.20 43.09
N THR A 798 20.58 -73.71 42.58
CA THR A 798 21.58 -72.72 43.08
C THR A 798 22.48 -72.21 41.92
N ASP A 799 23.01 -70.98 42.07
CA ASP A 799 24.38 -70.49 41.74
C ASP A 799 24.98 -70.69 40.31
N GLU A 800 26.06 -70.01 39.88
CA GLU A 800 27.00 -69.10 40.57
C GLU A 800 27.45 -67.92 39.66
N GLU A 801 28.27 -67.02 40.23
CA GLU A 801 28.66 -65.70 39.72
C GLU A 801 29.64 -65.72 38.50
N THR A 802 29.95 -64.61 37.82
CA THR A 802 30.92 -63.60 38.29
C THR A 802 31.02 -62.35 37.39
N SER A 803 31.28 -61.18 37.99
CA SER A 803 31.94 -59.96 37.46
C SER A 803 31.47 -59.35 36.11
N GLU A 804 31.29 -58.03 35.92
CA GLU A 804 31.58 -56.81 36.71
C GLU A 804 30.77 -55.62 36.07
N SER A 805 30.70 -54.37 36.57
CA SER A 805 31.41 -53.69 37.68
C SER A 805 30.59 -52.59 38.37
N SER A 806 31.18 -52.09 39.47
CA SER A 806 30.91 -50.90 40.29
C SER A 806 31.20 -49.53 39.61
N SER A 807 30.84 -48.35 40.17
CA SER A 807 29.81 -47.96 41.15
C SER A 807 29.70 -46.42 41.28
N THR A 808 28.48 -45.98 41.59
CA THR A 808 28.05 -44.79 42.38
C THR A 808 29.07 -43.76 42.91
N SER A 809 28.72 -42.47 42.83
CA SER A 809 28.62 -41.47 43.95
C SER A 809 28.63 -40.03 43.42
N SER A 810 28.13 -39.00 44.12
CA SER A 810 27.24 -38.95 45.29
C SER A 810 26.41 -37.65 45.27
N TYR A 811 25.21 -37.68 45.86
CA TYR A 811 24.49 -36.47 46.27
C TYR A 811 24.85 -36.16 47.73
N SER A 812 25.14 -34.90 48.03
CA SER A 812 25.22 -34.38 49.41
C SER A 812 24.47 -33.06 49.50
N SER A 813 23.36 -33.07 50.21
CA SER A 813 22.50 -31.92 50.47
C SER A 813 23.01 -31.06 51.63
N SER A 814 22.88 -29.75 51.54
CA SER A 814 22.46 -28.92 52.68
C SER A 814 21.89 -27.57 52.20
N SER A 815 21.29 -26.81 53.11
CA SER A 815 20.45 -25.66 52.82
C SER A 815 20.80 -24.45 53.69
N SER A 816 20.26 -23.28 53.33
CA SER A 816 19.74 -22.21 54.21
C SER A 816 20.29 -20.77 54.02
N SER A 817 19.38 -19.91 53.53
CA SER A 817 19.04 -18.55 54.01
C SER A 817 20.05 -17.39 54.13
N SER A 818 19.66 -16.30 53.44
CA SER A 818 19.41 -14.92 53.93
C SER A 818 20.52 -13.85 54.04
N SER A 819 20.19 -12.66 53.47
CA SER A 819 20.67 -11.28 53.77
C SER A 819 22.17 -10.98 53.50
N THR A 820 22.58 -9.77 53.09
CA THR A 820 22.08 -8.42 53.42
C THR A 820 22.01 -7.43 52.24
N ASP A 821 21.43 -6.26 52.52
CA ASP A 821 21.13 -5.13 51.64
C ASP A 821 22.34 -4.24 51.28
N ALA A 822 22.15 -3.40 50.23
CA ALA A 822 22.59 -2.00 50.16
C ALA A 822 21.75 -1.25 49.08
#